data_AF-A0A350UX87-F1
#
_entry.id   AF-A0A350UX87-F1
#
_cell.length_a   1.000
_cell.length_b   1.000
_cell.length_c   1.000
_cell.angle_alpha   90.00
_cell.angle_beta   90.00
_cell.angle_gamma   90.00
#
_symmetry.space_group_name_H-M   'P 1'
#
loop_
_entity.id
_entity.type
_entity.pdbx_description
1 polymer ?
#
loop_
_entity_poly.entity_id
_entity_poly.type
_entity_poly.pdbx_seq_one_letter_code
_entity_poly.pdbx_strand_id
1 'polypeptide(L)'
;MGYPKKQGLYDPANEKENCGIGFVVNMKGERSHEIVLQGIEILNKLEHRGACGSDPLTGDGAGLLIQMPHKFFKTQCSKLDIELPEPGKYGSGLVFFPKDVRIHSFLDIFNRAIKNEGLSLLGWRKVPVDNTTIGHVARDAEPEIWQPFIGLGEEAIDQDELERRLYLVRKQVGKEVHYSGEAEFFVSFYICNLSTKTFCYKGQLMSTQLETYFLDLNDPELDSALSLVHSRYSTNTFPSWGRAQPMRYIAHNGEINTVRGNQNWMRAREAMFETDLFPEVDKILPVIAPGGSDSADFDHALEMLAMTGRALPHAVMMMIPEPWTGHETMEDEKKGFYEFHASMMEPWDGPASIAFTDGEVIGAVLDRNGLRPSRYIVTKDDLVVMASEVGVLPIDEADIVFKGRLQPGKMFLVDIREGRIIADDEIKKRYATQSPYTKWVKDNQVKLEDLPPADEPLTVDTESLRSRQIAFGYTGEDIKFILSSMISRGEEATGSMGNDTPLAVLSQKPQLLFQYFKQLFAQVTNPAVDSIREELVMSMDITLGKEHNLLAESPEHCRKLKLSHPILTIEELKKIKSLDQQGMKSVVLSTVFPVADGNAGLGKAMESLCLHASKAIEGGATIIVLSDRGMDAEHAAIPSLLAVSGVHHHLLREKSRTKVGLVIETGEPREMMHFALLIGYGAGGICPYLAYETALETAKEDIFVKDVQQDEVVSNFIKSTRKGLFKIIAKMGISTIQSYRGAQIFEAVGLGDDVIEQFFTGTPSRVNGAGLEVIARETLERHQSAYGNIHHVPAVLDAGGNYHWRRGGEEHMINPNSIALLQHATRSNDYSTFQKFSHQADEENTRRCTLRGLLKFKKRESVPLDEVEPITEITKRFCTGAMSIGSISREAHETIAIAMNRLGGKSNTGEGGEDPGRYTPDANGDSRRSSIKQIASGRFGVNSYYLTNADQIQIKISQGAKPGEGGQLPGHKVSEYIAKLRNSTPGVTLISPPP
;
A
#
# COMPACT_ATOMS: atom_id res chain seq x y z
N MET A 1 5.97 29.59 4.62
CA MET A 1 6.43 28.88 3.39
C MET A 1 5.52 27.67 3.19
N GLY A 2 5.13 27.35 1.95
CA GLY A 2 4.20 26.25 1.65
C GLY A 2 4.88 24.89 1.53
N TYR A 3 4.06 23.84 1.58
CA TYR A 3 4.45 22.45 1.35
C TYR A 3 4.93 22.30 -0.12
N PRO A 4 6.12 21.73 -0.37
CA PRO A 4 6.76 21.81 -1.68
C PRO A 4 5.98 21.03 -2.75
N LYS A 5 5.84 21.62 -3.95
CA LYS A 5 5.34 20.91 -5.14
C LYS A 5 6.34 19.82 -5.54
N LYS A 6 5.88 18.84 -6.33
CA LYS A 6 6.75 17.82 -6.94
C LYS A 6 7.93 18.50 -7.64
N GLN A 7 9.15 18.10 -7.28
CA GLN A 7 10.39 18.66 -7.85
C GLN A 7 11.48 17.59 -7.89
N GLY A 8 12.06 17.37 -9.05
CA GLY A 8 13.04 16.29 -9.25
C GLY A 8 12.48 14.92 -8.81
N LEU A 9 13.18 14.25 -7.88
CA LEU A 9 12.78 12.95 -7.33
C LEU A 9 11.81 13.03 -6.14
N TYR A 10 11.54 14.23 -5.63
CA TYR A 10 10.62 14.44 -4.53
C TYR A 10 9.18 14.51 -5.05
N ASP A 11 8.30 13.65 -4.52
CA ASP A 11 6.87 13.64 -4.77
C ASP A 11 6.12 13.67 -3.43
N PRO A 12 5.28 14.69 -3.16
CA PRO A 12 4.56 14.83 -1.90
C PRO A 12 3.62 13.67 -1.54
N ALA A 13 3.25 12.82 -2.50
CA ALA A 13 2.42 11.64 -2.27
C ALA A 13 3.17 10.51 -1.54
N ASN A 14 4.51 10.58 -1.43
CA ASN A 14 5.33 9.54 -0.79
C ASN A 14 5.51 9.72 0.73
N GLU A 15 4.83 10.70 1.33
CA GLU A 15 4.96 10.97 2.76
C GLU A 15 4.16 9.99 3.61
N LYS A 16 4.69 9.64 4.79
CA LYS A 16 4.16 8.62 5.69
C LYS A 16 4.23 9.09 7.15
N GLU A 17 3.38 8.50 8.00
CA GLU A 17 3.20 8.93 9.39
C GLU A 17 3.21 7.73 10.36
N ASN A 18 3.65 7.93 11.60
CA ASN A 18 3.69 6.96 12.70
C ASN A 18 3.40 7.68 14.02
N CYS A 19 2.66 7.11 14.97
CA CYS A 19 2.08 7.98 16.01
C CYS A 19 1.92 7.33 17.40
N GLY A 20 1.57 8.17 18.38
CA GLY A 20 0.93 7.76 19.62
C GLY A 20 -0.52 8.22 19.64
N ILE A 21 -1.43 7.33 20.04
CA ILE A 21 -2.85 7.66 20.25
C ILE A 21 -3.31 7.25 21.64
N GLY A 22 -4.31 7.98 22.14
CA GLY A 22 -5.05 7.58 23.33
C GLY A 22 -6.31 8.41 23.52
N PHE A 23 -7.21 7.92 24.36
CA PHE A 23 -8.35 8.68 24.83
C PHE A 23 -8.66 8.36 26.28
N VAL A 24 -9.36 9.30 26.93
CA VAL A 24 -9.99 9.13 28.22
C VAL A 24 -11.46 9.51 28.11
N VAL A 25 -12.34 8.74 28.74
CA VAL A 25 -13.79 8.98 28.76
C VAL A 25 -14.38 8.57 30.10
N ASN A 26 -15.27 9.40 30.65
CA ASN A 26 -16.17 8.98 31.70
C ASN A 26 -17.39 8.30 31.05
N MET A 27 -17.56 6.99 31.27
CA MET A 27 -18.59 6.25 30.53
C MET A 27 -20.02 6.64 30.90
N LYS A 28 -20.25 7.36 32.01
CA LYS A 28 -21.56 7.90 32.42
C LYS A 28 -21.86 9.28 31.85
N GLY A 29 -20.92 9.88 31.12
CA GLY A 29 -21.09 11.18 30.48
C GLY A 29 -20.89 12.37 31.42
N GLU A 30 -20.28 12.15 32.59
CA GLU A 30 -19.95 13.25 33.48
C GLU A 30 -18.85 14.13 32.87
N ARG A 31 -19.19 15.39 32.62
CA ARG A 31 -18.28 16.36 31.99
C ARG A 31 -17.45 17.07 33.05
N SER A 32 -16.14 17.13 32.84
CA SER A 32 -15.25 17.91 33.69
C SER A 32 -14.06 18.44 32.90
N HIS A 33 -13.41 19.46 33.45
CA HIS A 33 -12.12 19.95 32.94
C HIS A 33 -10.99 18.93 33.19
N GLU A 34 -11.10 18.13 34.26
CA GLU A 34 -10.14 17.07 34.59
C GLU A 34 -9.99 16.07 33.44
N ILE A 35 -11.06 15.68 32.76
CA ILE A 35 -11.00 14.80 31.57
C ILE A 35 -10.16 15.43 30.44
N VAL A 36 -10.22 16.75 30.28
CA VAL A 36 -9.43 17.48 29.28
C VAL A 36 -7.95 17.43 29.66
N LEU A 37 -7.62 17.76 30.91
CA LEU A 37 -6.26 17.72 31.44
C LEU A 37 -5.66 16.30 31.40
N GLN A 38 -6.45 15.28 31.71
CA GLN A 38 -6.05 13.88 31.60
C GLN A 38 -5.72 13.49 30.15
N GLY A 39 -6.48 14.00 29.17
CA GLY A 39 -6.12 13.82 27.75
C GLY A 39 -4.77 14.44 27.42
N ILE A 40 -4.52 15.67 27.88
CA ILE A 40 -3.23 16.36 27.69
C ILE A 40 -2.09 15.58 28.36
N GLU A 41 -2.30 15.06 29.57
CA GLU A 41 -1.28 14.24 30.25
C GLU A 41 -1.00 12.94 29.49
N ILE A 42 -2.03 12.26 28.94
CA ILE A 42 -1.83 11.11 28.05
C ILE A 42 -0.95 11.50 26.86
N LEU A 43 -1.25 12.64 26.21
CA LEU A 43 -0.48 13.14 25.07
C LEU A 43 0.99 13.40 25.44
N ASN A 44 1.24 14.00 26.61
CA ASN A 44 2.58 14.27 27.13
C ASN A 44 3.36 12.97 27.41
N LYS A 45 2.70 11.93 27.95
CA LYS A 45 3.34 10.62 28.18
C LYS A 45 3.63 9.83 26.91
N LEU A 46 3.11 10.28 25.76
CA LEU A 46 3.37 9.67 24.46
C LEU A 46 4.44 10.43 23.65
N GLU A 47 5.09 11.45 24.22
CA GLU A 47 6.11 12.27 23.55
C GLU A 47 7.28 11.44 23.01
N HIS A 48 7.70 10.37 23.70
CA HIS A 48 8.78 9.48 23.23
C HIS A 48 8.45 8.71 21.95
N ARG A 49 7.19 8.76 21.49
CA ARG A 49 6.74 8.22 20.19
C ARG A 49 6.66 9.29 19.10
N GLY A 50 6.83 10.57 19.43
CA GLY A 50 6.91 11.67 18.47
C GLY A 50 8.33 11.90 17.95
N ALA A 51 8.45 12.62 16.84
CA ALA A 51 9.73 13.14 16.35
C ALA A 51 9.87 14.61 16.72
N CYS A 52 11.11 15.04 16.90
CA CYS A 52 11.47 16.45 16.82
C CYS A 52 12.15 16.69 15.47
N GLY A 53 11.80 17.81 14.82
CA GLY A 53 12.45 18.22 13.58
C GLY A 53 13.91 18.63 13.77
N SER A 54 14.52 19.20 12.72
CA SER A 54 15.87 19.79 12.83
C SER A 54 15.96 20.94 13.85
N ASP A 55 14.83 21.60 14.10
CA ASP A 55 14.61 22.49 15.23
C ASP A 55 14.00 21.68 16.40
N PRO A 56 14.68 21.55 17.55
CA PRO A 56 14.22 20.73 18.67
C PRO A 56 12.90 21.22 19.29
N LEU A 57 12.46 22.44 18.98
CA LEU A 57 11.17 22.99 19.45
C LEU A 57 10.05 22.83 18.42
N THR A 58 10.31 22.21 17.28
CA THR A 58 9.32 21.91 16.24
C THR A 58 8.95 20.43 16.29
N GLY A 59 7.72 20.14 16.75
CA GLY A 59 7.11 18.82 16.63
C GLY A 59 6.42 18.60 15.28
N ASP A 60 6.17 17.35 14.92
CA ASP A 60 5.49 17.01 13.67
C ASP A 60 3.97 17.19 13.71
N GLY A 61 3.39 17.28 14.91
CA GLY A 61 1.99 17.59 15.12
C GLY A 61 1.41 16.94 16.37
N ALA A 62 0.57 17.69 17.09
CA ALA A 62 -0.14 17.21 18.26
C ALA A 62 -1.55 17.79 18.27
N GLY A 63 -2.49 17.08 18.89
CA GLY A 63 -3.86 17.55 18.99
C GLY A 63 -4.73 16.77 19.95
N LEU A 64 -5.91 17.35 20.16
CA LEU A 64 -6.91 16.98 21.14
C LEU A 64 -8.31 17.24 20.55
N LEU A 65 -9.17 16.23 20.62
CA LEU A 65 -10.59 16.31 20.26
C LEU A 65 -11.43 16.04 21.52
N ILE A 66 -12.38 16.93 21.77
CA ILE A 66 -13.29 16.91 22.92
C ILE A 66 -14.74 17.09 22.45
N GLN A 67 -15.71 16.92 23.37
CA GLN A 67 -17.07 17.37 23.13
C GLN A 67 -17.15 18.89 23.10
N MET A 68 -18.15 19.44 22.40
CA MET A 68 -18.44 20.87 22.31
C MET A 68 -18.55 21.52 23.72
N PRO A 69 -17.60 22.37 24.16
CA PRO A 69 -17.57 22.93 25.51
C PRO A 69 -18.50 24.15 25.65
N HIS A 70 -19.80 23.90 25.72
CA HIS A 70 -20.82 24.95 25.66
C HIS A 70 -20.67 26.03 26.75
N LYS A 71 -20.36 25.64 28.00
CA LYS A 71 -20.22 26.60 29.12
C LYS A 71 -19.13 27.63 28.82
N PHE A 72 -17.94 27.14 28.49
CA PHE A 72 -16.82 27.97 28.07
C PHE A 72 -17.18 28.89 26.89
N PHE A 73 -17.77 28.34 25.82
CA PHE A 73 -18.12 29.17 24.66
C PHE A 73 -19.19 30.21 24.96
N LYS A 74 -20.20 29.90 25.77
CA LYS A 74 -21.21 30.88 26.22
C LYS A 74 -20.54 32.06 26.93
N THR A 75 -19.59 31.79 27.82
CA THR A 75 -18.81 32.81 28.52
C THR A 75 -17.94 33.61 27.56
N GLN A 76 -17.16 32.98 26.69
CA GLN A 76 -16.26 33.70 25.77
C GLN A 76 -17.01 34.51 24.69
N CYS A 77 -18.10 33.98 24.14
CA CYS A 77 -18.92 34.66 23.14
C CYS A 77 -19.64 35.89 23.71
N SER A 78 -20.08 35.84 24.98
CA SER A 78 -20.69 37.00 25.63
C SER A 78 -19.74 38.20 25.73
N LYS A 79 -18.42 37.95 25.84
CA LYS A 79 -17.38 39.00 25.83
C LYS A 79 -17.17 39.64 24.45
N LEU A 80 -17.69 39.01 23.40
CA LEU A 80 -17.57 39.43 22.00
C LEU A 80 -18.91 39.87 21.39
N ASP A 81 -19.93 40.07 22.23
CA ASP A 81 -21.30 40.40 21.83
C ASP A 81 -21.93 39.36 20.86
N ILE A 82 -21.53 38.08 21.00
CA ILE A 82 -22.10 36.95 20.26
C ILE A 82 -23.07 36.21 21.17
N GLU A 83 -24.36 36.20 20.81
CA GLU A 83 -25.38 35.43 21.52
C GLU A 83 -25.39 33.98 21.05
N LEU A 84 -25.10 33.04 21.95
CA LEU A 84 -25.08 31.61 21.64
C LEU A 84 -26.39 30.91 22.02
N PRO A 85 -27.01 30.15 21.10
CA PRO A 85 -28.10 29.23 21.40
C PRO A 85 -27.70 28.11 22.35
N GLU A 86 -28.70 27.37 22.82
CA GLU A 86 -28.52 26.14 23.61
C GLU A 86 -27.71 25.07 22.84
N PRO A 87 -27.04 24.13 23.55
CA PRO A 87 -26.29 23.03 22.93
C PRO A 87 -27.09 22.29 21.86
N GLY A 88 -26.43 21.93 20.75
CA GLY A 88 -27.05 21.25 19.62
C GLY A 88 -27.81 22.15 18.64
N LYS A 89 -27.99 23.45 18.96
CA LYS A 89 -28.58 24.45 18.05
C LYS A 89 -27.56 25.37 17.37
N TYR A 90 -26.28 25.10 17.57
CA TYR A 90 -25.19 25.76 16.88
C TYR A 90 -24.02 24.79 16.66
N GLY A 91 -23.21 25.07 15.66
CA GLY A 91 -21.94 24.42 15.40
C GLY A 91 -20.76 25.38 15.45
N SER A 92 -19.59 24.83 15.72
CA SER A 92 -18.32 25.55 15.75
C SER A 92 -17.14 24.62 15.44
N GLY A 93 -15.96 25.20 15.27
CA GLY A 93 -14.72 24.48 15.02
C GLY A 93 -13.57 25.43 14.74
N LEU A 94 -12.37 24.90 14.51
CA LEU A 94 -11.20 25.72 14.17
C LEU A 94 -10.96 25.78 12.66
N VAL A 95 -10.75 27.00 12.18
CA VAL A 95 -10.37 27.29 10.80
C VAL A 95 -9.00 27.97 10.80
N PHE A 96 -8.07 27.37 10.06
CA PHE A 96 -6.76 27.93 9.77
C PHE A 96 -6.87 28.78 8.52
N PHE A 97 -6.41 30.02 8.62
CA PHE A 97 -6.31 30.98 7.53
C PHE A 97 -4.84 31.40 7.32
N PRO A 98 -4.44 31.82 6.12
CA PRO A 98 -3.15 32.47 5.92
C PRO A 98 -3.10 33.83 6.63
N LYS A 99 -1.90 34.25 7.05
CA LYS A 99 -1.61 35.48 7.83
C LYS A 99 -1.69 36.81 7.04
N ASP A 100 -2.34 36.85 5.89
CA ASP A 100 -2.34 38.01 5.00
C ASP A 100 -3.75 38.49 4.61
N VAL A 101 -3.79 39.51 3.74
CA VAL A 101 -5.00 40.23 3.32
C VAL A 101 -6.11 39.34 2.74
N ARG A 102 -5.82 38.09 2.35
CA ARG A 102 -6.80 37.17 1.77
C ARG A 102 -7.77 36.59 2.78
N ILE A 103 -7.51 36.71 4.08
CA ILE A 103 -8.43 36.23 5.11
C ILE A 103 -9.85 36.75 4.88
N HIS A 104 -10.02 38.01 4.47
CA HIS A 104 -11.33 38.58 4.17
C HIS A 104 -12.06 37.86 3.02
N SER A 105 -11.34 37.50 1.96
CA SER A 105 -11.92 36.73 0.85
C SER A 105 -12.37 35.34 1.29
N PHE A 106 -11.63 34.70 2.19
CA PHE A 106 -12.00 33.38 2.68
C PHE A 106 -13.18 33.44 3.67
N LEU A 107 -13.24 34.49 4.50
CA LEU A 107 -14.41 34.77 5.34
C LEU A 107 -15.66 35.01 4.48
N ASP A 108 -15.55 35.73 3.37
CA ASP A 108 -16.67 35.97 2.45
C ASP A 108 -17.17 34.68 1.79
N ILE A 109 -16.25 33.79 1.37
CA ILE A 109 -16.60 32.45 0.87
C ILE A 109 -17.33 31.65 1.96
N PHE A 110 -16.82 31.69 3.19
CA PHE A 110 -17.41 30.99 4.33
C PHE A 110 -18.83 31.49 4.61
N ASN A 111 -19.03 32.81 4.70
CA ASN A 111 -20.32 33.44 4.96
C ASN A 111 -21.34 33.13 3.86
N ARG A 112 -20.87 33.09 2.59
CA ARG A 112 -21.72 32.71 1.46
C ARG A 112 -22.15 31.26 1.55
N ALA A 113 -21.23 30.34 1.84
CA ALA A 113 -21.54 28.92 1.99
C ALA A 113 -22.54 28.68 3.14
N ILE A 114 -22.34 29.33 4.31
CA ILE A 114 -23.28 29.30 5.43
C ILE A 114 -24.68 29.72 4.98
N LYS A 115 -24.78 30.86 4.30
CA LYS A 115 -26.07 31.41 3.84
C LYS A 115 -26.73 30.51 2.79
N ASN A 116 -25.96 29.94 1.87
CA ASN A 116 -26.45 29.04 0.83
C ASN A 116 -27.10 27.78 1.41
N GLU A 117 -26.60 27.29 2.55
CA GLU A 117 -27.16 26.14 3.26
C GLU A 117 -28.25 26.54 4.28
N GLY A 118 -28.74 27.78 4.21
CA GLY A 118 -29.83 28.26 5.05
C GLY A 118 -29.47 28.35 6.54
N LEU A 119 -28.18 28.49 6.85
CA LEU A 119 -27.68 28.66 8.22
C LEU A 119 -27.41 30.14 8.52
N SER A 120 -27.25 30.48 9.80
CA SER A 120 -26.93 31.83 10.25
C SER A 120 -25.54 31.90 10.88
N LEU A 121 -24.72 32.84 10.42
CA LEU A 121 -23.46 33.15 11.11
C LEU A 121 -23.78 34.01 12.34
N LEU A 122 -23.47 33.50 13.53
CA LEU A 122 -23.62 34.21 14.79
C LEU A 122 -22.44 35.15 15.06
N GLY A 123 -21.24 34.72 14.67
CA GLY A 123 -20.04 35.53 14.79
C GLY A 123 -18.75 34.74 14.62
N TRP A 124 -17.64 35.46 14.63
CA TRP A 124 -16.29 34.92 14.55
C TRP A 124 -15.51 35.28 15.80
N ARG A 125 -14.78 34.32 16.35
CA ARG A 125 -13.85 34.50 17.46
C ARG A 125 -12.43 34.22 16.99
N LYS A 126 -11.52 35.17 17.16
CA LYS A 126 -10.08 34.90 17.02
C LYS A 126 -9.60 34.10 18.23
N VAL A 127 -8.93 32.98 17.99
CA VAL A 127 -8.50 32.07 19.07
C VAL A 127 -7.25 32.63 19.75
N PRO A 128 -7.23 32.75 21.08
CA PRO A 128 -6.05 33.21 21.80
C PRO A 128 -4.97 32.12 21.79
N VAL A 129 -3.78 32.46 21.28
CA VAL A 129 -2.63 31.55 21.20
C VAL A 129 -1.35 32.21 21.74
N ASP A 130 -0.43 31.38 22.25
CA ASP A 130 0.93 31.79 22.62
C ASP A 130 1.96 30.99 21.80
N ASN A 131 2.63 31.66 20.88
CA ASN A 131 3.62 31.06 19.99
C ASN A 131 5.08 31.23 20.46
N THR A 132 5.30 31.67 21.69
CA THR A 132 6.66 31.92 22.22
C THR A 132 7.45 30.63 22.44
N THR A 133 6.77 29.50 22.66
CA THR A 133 7.39 28.19 22.99
C THR A 133 7.65 27.31 21.77
N ILE A 134 7.09 27.65 20.61
CA ILE A 134 7.19 26.82 19.39
C ILE A 134 8.43 27.18 18.55
N GLY A 135 8.96 26.19 17.82
CA GLY A 135 10.11 26.37 16.95
C GLY A 135 9.89 27.37 15.82
N HIS A 136 10.98 27.87 15.23
CA HIS A 136 10.92 28.87 14.16
C HIS A 136 10.25 28.30 12.89
N VAL A 137 10.50 27.02 12.58
CA VAL A 137 9.90 26.33 11.43
C VAL A 137 8.38 26.24 11.57
N ALA A 138 7.88 25.90 12.77
CA ALA A 138 6.45 25.89 13.05
C ALA A 138 5.83 27.29 12.97
N ARG A 139 6.52 28.33 13.50
CA ARG A 139 6.08 29.74 13.46
C ARG A 139 5.97 30.29 12.04
N ASP A 140 6.89 29.94 11.16
CA ASP A 140 6.91 30.39 9.76
C ASP A 140 5.75 29.81 8.92
N ALA A 141 5.12 28.74 9.40
CA ALA A 141 3.94 28.12 8.81
C ALA A 141 2.67 28.29 9.66
N GLU A 142 2.76 28.94 10.81
CA GLU A 142 1.66 29.14 11.75
C GLU A 142 0.52 29.92 11.07
N PRO A 143 -0.71 29.38 11.05
CA PRO A 143 -1.87 30.05 10.48
C PRO A 143 -2.47 31.09 11.43
N GLU A 144 -3.31 31.96 10.90
CA GLU A 144 -4.29 32.69 11.71
C GLU A 144 -5.43 31.73 12.08
N ILE A 145 -5.69 31.55 13.38
CA ILE A 145 -6.68 30.59 13.88
C ILE A 145 -7.95 31.32 14.30
N TRP A 146 -9.05 30.96 13.65
CA TRP A 146 -10.36 31.58 13.85
C TRP A 146 -11.43 30.52 14.06
N GLN A 147 -12.46 30.89 14.81
CA GLN A 147 -13.54 30.03 15.22
C GLN A 147 -14.88 30.65 14.79
N PRO A 148 -15.61 30.07 13.82
CA PRO A 148 -16.96 30.48 13.50
C PRO A 148 -17.96 29.89 14.50
N PHE A 149 -19.02 30.64 14.78
CA PHE A 149 -20.22 30.14 15.44
C PHE A 149 -21.40 30.25 14.48
N ILE A 150 -22.00 29.10 14.18
CA ILE A 150 -23.01 28.96 13.13
C ILE A 150 -24.26 28.39 13.77
N GLY A 151 -25.33 29.17 13.76
CA GLY A 151 -26.63 28.80 14.31
C GLY A 151 -27.61 28.34 13.23
N LEU A 152 -28.79 27.94 13.70
CA LEU A 152 -29.96 27.71 12.86
C LEU A 152 -30.30 28.99 12.06
N GLY A 153 -30.74 28.81 10.82
CA GLY A 153 -31.37 29.89 10.05
C GLY A 153 -32.86 30.00 10.36
N GLU A 154 -33.66 30.33 9.34
CA GLU A 154 -35.11 30.46 9.49
C GLU A 154 -35.83 29.11 9.61
N GLU A 155 -35.21 28.04 9.09
CA GLU A 155 -35.78 26.71 9.10
C GLU A 155 -35.49 25.99 10.42
N ALA A 156 -36.54 25.40 11.00
CA ALA A 156 -36.42 24.56 12.18
C ALA A 156 -35.94 23.16 11.78
N ILE A 157 -34.66 22.89 12.01
CA ILE A 157 -34.02 21.60 11.77
C ILE A 157 -33.54 20.97 13.08
N ASP A 158 -33.37 19.65 13.08
CA ASP A 158 -32.77 18.94 14.20
C ASP A 158 -31.23 19.03 14.19
N GLN A 159 -30.60 18.49 15.24
CA GLN A 159 -29.15 18.57 15.41
C GLN A 159 -28.39 17.77 14.33
N ASP A 160 -28.90 16.62 13.92
CA ASP A 160 -28.23 15.78 12.93
C ASP A 160 -28.31 16.40 11.52
N GLU A 161 -29.41 17.08 11.20
CA GLU A 161 -29.54 17.90 10.00
C GLU A 161 -28.61 19.12 10.04
N LEU A 162 -28.46 19.75 11.21
CA LEU A 162 -27.47 20.82 11.38
C LEU A 162 -26.03 20.30 11.17
N GLU A 163 -25.66 19.13 11.68
CA GLU A 163 -24.36 18.49 11.37
C GLU A 163 -24.17 18.28 9.86
N ARG A 164 -25.18 17.76 9.15
CA ARG A 164 -25.12 17.56 7.69
C ARG A 164 -24.93 18.88 6.94
N ARG A 165 -25.61 19.96 7.34
CA ARG A 165 -25.42 21.28 6.73
C ARG A 165 -24.06 21.89 7.03
N LEU A 166 -23.51 21.69 8.22
CA LEU A 166 -22.15 22.09 8.55
C LEU A 166 -21.11 21.31 7.72
N TYR A 167 -21.34 20.01 7.50
CA TYR A 167 -20.55 19.20 6.58
C TYR A 167 -20.59 19.78 5.15
N LEU A 168 -21.77 20.15 4.64
CA LEU A 168 -21.93 20.81 3.33
C LEU A 168 -21.18 22.14 3.25
N VAL A 169 -21.33 23.01 4.25
CA VAL A 169 -20.60 24.28 4.33
C VAL A 169 -19.10 24.02 4.22
N ARG A 170 -18.57 23.09 5.01
CA ARG A 170 -17.14 22.77 5.00
C ARG A 170 -16.66 22.23 3.64
N LYS A 171 -17.44 21.36 2.98
CA LYS A 171 -17.11 20.81 1.66
C LYS A 171 -17.14 21.91 0.58
N GLN A 172 -18.14 22.78 0.60
CA GLN A 172 -18.26 23.90 -0.34
C GLN A 172 -17.15 24.91 -0.17
N VAL A 173 -16.86 25.32 1.07
CA VAL A 173 -15.76 26.25 1.35
C VAL A 173 -14.43 25.67 0.89
N GLY A 174 -14.14 24.41 1.23
CA GLY A 174 -12.92 23.75 0.77
C GLY A 174 -12.80 23.72 -0.76
N LYS A 175 -13.90 23.46 -1.46
CA LYS A 175 -13.99 23.45 -2.92
C LYS A 175 -13.77 24.83 -3.52
N GLU A 176 -14.52 25.84 -3.06
CA GLU A 176 -14.42 27.22 -3.55
C GLU A 176 -13.01 27.79 -3.31
N VAL A 177 -12.42 27.54 -2.14
CA VAL A 177 -11.04 27.98 -1.85
C VAL A 177 -10.04 27.28 -2.76
N HIS A 178 -10.17 25.96 -3.00
CA HIS A 178 -9.29 25.22 -3.88
C HIS A 178 -9.31 25.74 -5.34
N TYR A 179 -10.50 26.10 -5.84
CA TYR A 179 -10.67 26.59 -7.21
C TYR A 179 -10.54 28.12 -7.37
N SER A 180 -10.34 28.88 -6.29
CA SER A 180 -10.25 30.35 -6.31
C SER A 180 -9.02 30.94 -7.03
N GLY A 181 -8.15 30.10 -7.61
CA GLY A 181 -6.88 30.51 -8.23
C GLY A 181 -5.73 30.70 -7.23
N GLU A 182 -6.02 30.65 -5.92
CA GLU A 182 -5.07 30.79 -4.80
C GLU A 182 -4.48 29.44 -4.34
N ALA A 183 -4.40 28.45 -5.24
CA ALA A 183 -4.02 27.07 -4.92
C ALA A 183 -2.65 26.94 -4.22
N GLU A 184 -1.74 27.90 -4.41
CA GLU A 184 -0.45 27.95 -3.74
C GLU A 184 -0.55 28.23 -2.22
N PHE A 185 -1.69 28.77 -1.77
CA PHE A 185 -1.97 29.15 -0.39
C PHE A 185 -3.01 28.25 0.28
N PHE A 186 -3.60 27.33 -0.49
CA PHE A 186 -4.46 26.26 0.02
C PHE A 186 -3.78 25.45 1.14
N VAL A 187 -2.45 25.34 1.12
CA VAL A 187 -1.69 24.64 2.18
C VAL A 187 -1.87 25.29 3.56
N SER A 188 -2.14 26.60 3.61
CA SER A 188 -2.33 27.36 4.85
C SER A 188 -3.81 27.53 5.24
N PHE A 189 -4.75 27.09 4.38
CA PHE A 189 -6.17 27.09 4.68
C PHE A 189 -6.64 25.68 5.04
N TYR A 190 -7.22 25.51 6.23
CA TYR A 190 -7.71 24.19 6.65
C TYR A 190 -8.81 24.30 7.70
N ILE A 191 -9.89 23.54 7.54
CA ILE A 191 -10.96 23.44 8.54
C ILE A 191 -10.72 22.17 9.35
N CYS A 192 -10.32 22.34 10.62
CA CYS A 192 -9.97 21.24 11.52
C CYS A 192 -11.16 20.34 11.78
N ASN A 193 -12.25 20.95 12.22
CA ASN A 193 -13.56 20.35 12.33
C ASN A 193 -14.61 21.46 12.21
N LEU A 194 -15.87 21.09 11.98
CA LEU A 194 -17.01 21.99 12.05
C LEU A 194 -18.22 21.15 12.45
N SER A 195 -18.62 21.22 13.72
CA SER A 195 -19.58 20.29 14.30
C SER A 195 -20.37 20.97 15.42
N THR A 196 -21.52 20.40 15.77
CA THR A 196 -22.31 20.70 16.96
C THR A 196 -21.92 19.82 18.15
N LYS A 197 -21.30 18.66 17.90
CA LYS A 197 -20.98 17.63 18.91
C LYS A 197 -19.52 17.66 19.37
N THR A 198 -18.57 17.86 18.45
CA THR A 198 -17.13 17.77 18.74
C THR A 198 -16.38 19.08 18.50
N PHE A 199 -15.23 19.24 19.15
CA PHE A 199 -14.33 20.36 18.97
C PHE A 199 -12.87 19.89 18.98
N CYS A 200 -12.04 20.35 18.04
CA CYS A 200 -10.66 19.87 17.86
C CYS A 200 -9.64 21.02 17.94
N TYR A 201 -8.70 20.91 18.89
CA TYR A 201 -7.49 21.72 18.99
C TYR A 201 -6.32 20.92 18.45
N LYS A 202 -5.65 21.42 17.41
CA LYS A 202 -4.46 20.75 16.87
C LYS A 202 -3.53 21.74 16.21
N GLY A 203 -2.29 21.32 16.00
CA GLY A 203 -1.32 22.12 15.29
C GLY A 203 0.01 21.42 15.14
N GLN A 204 0.94 22.09 14.49
CA GLN A 204 2.32 21.63 14.39
C GLN A 204 3.07 21.93 15.69
N LEU A 205 2.79 21.11 16.70
CA LEU A 205 3.22 21.27 18.08
C LEU A 205 3.89 19.98 18.56
N MET A 206 4.84 20.09 19.49
CA MET A 206 5.19 18.97 20.36
C MET A 206 4.02 18.67 21.31
N SER A 207 3.90 17.43 21.78
CA SER A 207 2.87 17.03 22.76
C SER A 207 2.75 18.02 23.92
N THR A 208 3.89 18.37 24.53
CA THR A 208 4.02 19.26 25.70
C THR A 208 3.67 20.72 25.42
N GLN A 209 3.57 21.13 24.15
CA GLN A 209 3.29 22.51 23.78
C GLN A 209 1.78 22.79 23.63
N LEU A 210 0.94 21.75 23.53
CA LEU A 210 -0.49 21.93 23.21
C LEU A 210 -1.21 22.86 24.21
N GLU A 211 -1.04 22.58 25.50
CA GLU A 211 -1.63 23.35 26.62
C GLU A 211 -1.09 24.78 26.69
N THR A 212 0.21 24.96 26.42
CA THR A 212 0.84 26.29 26.44
C THR A 212 0.46 27.14 25.22
N TYR A 213 0.25 26.50 24.07
CA TYR A 213 -0.05 27.19 22.82
C TYR A 213 -1.51 27.63 22.75
N PHE A 214 -2.46 26.73 23.04
CA PHE A 214 -3.89 27.07 23.05
C PHE A 214 -4.33 27.50 24.45
N LEU A 215 -4.40 28.82 24.67
CA LEU A 215 -4.69 29.39 25.99
C LEU A 215 -6.07 28.98 26.54
N ASP A 216 -7.02 28.65 25.66
CA ASP A 216 -8.35 28.14 26.01
C ASP A 216 -8.30 26.86 26.85
N LEU A 217 -7.29 26.01 26.66
CA LEU A 217 -7.16 24.72 27.37
C LEU A 217 -6.89 24.88 28.87
N ASN A 218 -6.57 26.09 29.33
CA ASN A 218 -6.34 26.39 30.76
C ASN A 218 -7.60 26.92 31.46
N ASP A 219 -8.72 27.10 30.74
CA ASP A 219 -9.96 27.63 31.31
C ASP A 219 -10.78 26.49 31.97
N PRO A 220 -11.11 26.61 33.28
CA PRO A 220 -11.82 25.56 34.00
C PRO A 220 -13.27 25.34 33.55
N GLU A 221 -13.86 26.26 32.77
CA GLU A 221 -15.19 26.08 32.18
C GLU A 221 -15.17 25.22 30.90
N LEU A 222 -13.97 24.90 30.38
CA LEU A 222 -13.79 24.03 29.23
C LEU A 222 -13.92 22.56 29.69
N ASP A 223 -15.16 22.07 29.69
CA ASP A 223 -15.51 20.72 30.16
C ASP A 223 -15.82 19.73 29.02
N SER A 224 -15.51 18.45 29.25
CA SER A 224 -15.83 17.35 28.34
C SER A 224 -16.00 16.05 29.12
N ALA A 225 -16.81 15.12 28.62
CA ALA A 225 -16.87 13.76 29.16
C ALA A 225 -15.88 12.80 28.45
N LEU A 226 -15.35 13.20 27.30
CA LEU A 226 -14.34 12.45 26.55
C LEU A 226 -13.22 13.35 26.03
N SER A 227 -12.04 12.78 25.84
CA SER A 227 -10.87 13.47 25.34
C SER A 227 -10.04 12.50 24.51
N LEU A 228 -9.93 12.74 23.20
CA LEU A 228 -9.17 11.94 22.24
C LEU A 228 -7.93 12.71 21.83
N VAL A 229 -6.74 12.11 21.99
CA VAL A 229 -5.46 12.76 21.70
C VAL A 229 -4.60 11.97 20.73
N HIS A 230 -3.73 12.71 20.03
CA HIS A 230 -2.80 12.14 19.09
C HIS A 230 -1.49 12.94 19.03
N SER A 231 -0.36 12.23 19.00
CA SER A 231 0.97 12.76 18.69
C SER A 231 1.50 12.15 17.39
N ARG A 232 1.92 13.00 16.45
CA ARG A 232 2.37 12.64 15.10
C ARG A 232 3.90 12.48 15.04
N TYR A 233 4.36 11.53 14.24
CA TYR A 233 5.73 11.39 13.72
C TYR A 233 5.62 11.34 12.19
N SER A 234 6.37 12.19 11.49
CA SER A 234 6.42 12.21 10.04
C SER A 234 7.80 11.87 9.51
N THR A 235 7.87 11.36 8.28
CA THR A 235 9.13 11.17 7.57
C THR A 235 9.69 12.46 6.95
N ASN A 236 9.01 13.60 7.13
CA ASN A 236 9.38 14.89 6.55
C ASN A 236 9.86 15.89 7.62
N THR A 237 10.50 16.97 7.16
CA THR A 237 10.83 18.14 8.00
C THR A 237 10.06 19.39 7.54
N PHE A 238 9.01 19.22 6.73
CA PHE A 238 8.27 20.32 6.13
C PHE A 238 7.06 20.69 6.99
N PRO A 239 6.90 21.98 7.35
CA PRO A 239 5.85 22.36 8.27
C PRO A 239 4.44 22.27 7.66
N SER A 240 3.53 21.60 8.35
CA SER A 240 2.12 21.48 7.95
C SER A 240 1.18 21.35 9.16
N TRP A 241 0.55 22.45 9.54
CA TRP A 241 -0.39 22.51 10.67
C TRP A 241 -1.66 21.67 10.44
N GLY A 242 -2.20 21.68 9.22
CA GLY A 242 -3.46 20.97 8.91
C GLY A 242 -3.35 19.44 8.95
N ARG A 243 -2.13 18.89 8.86
CA ARG A 243 -1.87 17.42 8.90
C ARG A 243 -1.78 16.85 10.30
N ALA A 244 -1.72 17.69 11.34
CA ALA A 244 -1.85 17.21 12.71
C ALA A 244 -3.19 16.47 12.89
N GLN A 245 -3.20 15.53 13.84
CA GLN A 245 -4.37 14.75 14.23
C GLN A 245 -4.74 15.08 15.69
N PRO A 246 -5.97 14.80 16.16
CA PRO A 246 -7.06 14.08 15.50
C PRO A 246 -7.60 14.73 14.21
N MET A 247 -8.19 13.89 13.36
CA MET A 247 -9.02 14.31 12.23
C MET A 247 -10.43 14.68 12.74
N ARG A 248 -11.49 14.59 11.92
CA ARG A 248 -12.84 14.96 12.38
C ARG A 248 -13.50 13.87 13.21
N TYR A 249 -13.29 12.61 12.83
CA TYR A 249 -13.83 11.43 13.50
C TYR A 249 -12.75 10.56 14.11
N ILE A 250 -11.53 10.55 13.54
CA ILE A 250 -10.51 9.57 13.91
C ILE A 250 -9.21 10.18 14.44
N ALA A 251 -8.50 9.36 15.22
CA ALA A 251 -7.06 9.44 15.42
C ALA A 251 -6.45 8.09 15.01
N HIS A 252 -5.50 8.10 14.09
CA HIS A 252 -4.93 6.92 13.47
C HIS A 252 -3.44 6.80 13.79
N ASN A 253 -3.09 5.70 14.46
CA ASN A 253 -1.71 5.25 14.62
C ASN A 253 -1.44 4.12 13.65
N GLY A 254 -0.75 4.40 12.54
CA GLY A 254 -0.56 3.40 11.51
C GLY A 254 -0.29 3.98 10.13
N GLU A 255 -0.41 3.11 9.13
CA GLU A 255 -0.31 3.46 7.71
C GLU A 255 -1.31 2.61 6.92
N ILE A 256 -2.12 3.23 6.05
CA ILE A 256 -3.01 2.50 5.13
C ILE A 256 -2.22 2.16 3.85
N ASN A 257 -1.79 0.90 3.73
CA ASN A 257 -0.92 0.46 2.63
C ASN A 257 -1.68 0.22 1.30
N THR A 258 -3.01 0.26 1.31
CA THR A 258 -3.89 0.16 0.14
C THR A 258 -4.47 1.49 -0.33
N VAL A 259 -4.06 2.62 0.28
CA VAL A 259 -4.72 3.93 0.13
C VAL A 259 -4.96 4.35 -1.32
N ARG A 260 -3.99 4.15 -2.22
CA ARG A 260 -4.13 4.51 -3.65
C ARG A 260 -5.23 3.71 -4.35
N GLY A 261 -5.32 2.41 -4.05
CA GLY A 261 -6.42 1.58 -4.54
C GLY A 261 -7.76 2.10 -4.02
N ASN A 262 -7.83 2.41 -2.72
CA ASN A 262 -9.04 2.90 -2.09
C ASN A 262 -9.50 4.26 -2.65
N GLN A 263 -8.56 5.18 -2.91
CA GLN A 263 -8.81 6.46 -3.57
C GLN A 263 -9.39 6.26 -4.98
N ASN A 264 -8.78 5.39 -5.78
CA ASN A 264 -9.22 5.13 -7.16
C ASN A 264 -10.64 4.54 -7.19
N TRP A 265 -10.93 3.58 -6.31
CA TRP A 265 -12.26 2.98 -6.22
C TRP A 265 -13.30 3.96 -5.68
N MET A 266 -12.98 4.74 -4.65
CA MET A 266 -13.88 5.77 -4.14
C MET A 266 -14.24 6.78 -5.25
N ARG A 267 -13.23 7.29 -5.99
CA ARG A 267 -13.45 8.22 -7.10
C ARG A 267 -14.34 7.66 -8.20
N ALA A 268 -14.21 6.36 -8.49
CA ALA A 268 -15.07 5.69 -9.46
C ALA A 268 -16.52 5.57 -8.95
N ARG A 269 -16.72 5.40 -7.63
CA ARG A 269 -18.03 5.29 -6.99
C ARG A 269 -18.78 6.62 -6.87
N GLU A 270 -18.08 7.75 -6.84
CA GLU A 270 -18.68 9.09 -6.74
C GLU A 270 -19.79 9.33 -7.79
N ALA A 271 -19.67 8.76 -9.00
CA ALA A 271 -20.68 8.90 -10.05
C ALA A 271 -21.99 8.13 -9.79
N MET A 272 -22.03 7.26 -8.78
CA MET A 272 -23.19 6.44 -8.43
C MET A 272 -23.86 6.88 -7.13
N PHE A 273 -23.31 7.90 -6.45
CA PHE A 273 -23.83 8.32 -5.16
C PHE A 273 -25.16 9.05 -5.31
N GLU A 274 -26.14 8.55 -4.58
CA GLU A 274 -27.50 9.08 -4.48
C GLU A 274 -27.98 8.87 -3.04
N THR A 275 -28.59 9.87 -2.43
CA THR A 275 -29.16 9.73 -1.08
C THR A 275 -30.16 10.86 -0.81
N ASP A 276 -31.24 10.53 -0.12
CA ASP A 276 -32.27 11.51 0.27
C ASP A 276 -31.73 12.54 1.29
N LEU A 277 -30.67 12.19 2.03
CA LEU A 277 -30.03 13.07 3.02
C LEU A 277 -29.21 14.20 2.37
N PHE A 278 -28.81 14.03 1.11
CA PHE A 278 -28.11 15.04 0.32
C PHE A 278 -28.65 15.04 -1.11
N PRO A 279 -29.79 15.73 -1.37
CA PRO A 279 -30.38 15.79 -2.71
C PRO A 279 -29.40 16.32 -3.78
N GLU A 280 -28.48 17.20 -3.38
CA GLU A 280 -27.41 17.74 -4.22
C GLU A 280 -26.05 17.11 -3.86
N VAL A 281 -25.89 15.80 -4.11
CA VAL A 281 -24.66 15.04 -3.78
C VAL A 281 -23.38 15.69 -4.34
N ASP A 282 -23.44 16.40 -5.46
CA ASP A 282 -22.30 17.13 -6.05
C ASP A 282 -21.67 18.17 -5.09
N LYS A 283 -22.41 18.62 -4.07
CA LYS A 283 -21.90 19.53 -3.02
C LYS A 283 -20.94 18.84 -2.06
N ILE A 284 -21.02 17.52 -1.90
CA ILE A 284 -20.15 16.72 -1.02
C ILE A 284 -19.02 16.01 -1.77
N LEU A 285 -18.92 16.22 -3.09
CA LEU A 285 -17.88 15.67 -3.96
C LEU A 285 -16.75 16.68 -4.27
N PRO A 286 -15.49 16.22 -4.47
CA PRO A 286 -15.02 14.83 -4.31
C PRO A 286 -14.99 14.43 -2.83
N VAL A 287 -15.22 13.15 -2.50
CA VAL A 287 -15.19 12.65 -1.12
C VAL A 287 -13.79 12.82 -0.56
N ILE A 288 -12.81 12.25 -1.25
CA ILE A 288 -11.39 12.35 -0.91
C ILE A 288 -10.80 13.58 -1.60
N ALA A 289 -10.41 14.57 -0.80
CA ALA A 289 -9.75 15.77 -1.31
C ALA A 289 -8.29 15.48 -1.69
N PRO A 290 -7.74 16.10 -2.75
CA PRO A 290 -6.35 15.88 -3.14
C PRO A 290 -5.37 16.43 -2.09
N GLY A 291 -4.24 15.75 -1.89
CA GLY A 291 -3.12 16.22 -1.06
C GLY A 291 -3.21 15.94 0.44
N GLY A 292 -4.26 15.22 0.88
CA GLY A 292 -4.38 14.68 2.24
C GLY A 292 -3.36 13.59 2.57
N SER A 293 -3.24 13.26 3.86
CA SER A 293 -2.57 12.01 4.29
C SER A 293 -3.53 10.83 4.16
N ASP A 294 -3.00 9.61 4.23
CA ASP A 294 -3.80 8.38 4.25
C ASP A 294 -4.88 8.37 5.34
N SER A 295 -4.54 8.92 6.50
CA SER A 295 -5.42 9.09 7.66
C SER A 295 -6.54 10.10 7.37
N ALA A 296 -6.24 11.17 6.63
CA ALA A 296 -7.26 12.15 6.23
C ALA A 296 -8.22 11.53 5.20
N ASP A 297 -7.71 10.72 4.28
CA ASP A 297 -8.53 10.06 3.26
C ASP A 297 -9.45 9.01 3.87
N PHE A 298 -8.98 8.27 4.88
CA PHE A 298 -9.81 7.38 5.67
C PHE A 298 -10.90 8.17 6.42
N ASP A 299 -10.55 9.26 7.10
CA ASP A 299 -11.51 10.12 7.82
C ASP A 299 -12.58 10.68 6.86
N HIS A 300 -12.19 11.12 5.66
CA HIS A 300 -13.12 11.61 4.63
C HIS A 300 -14.13 10.54 4.19
N ALA A 301 -13.66 9.32 3.95
CA ALA A 301 -14.53 8.22 3.57
C ALA A 301 -15.47 7.83 4.73
N LEU A 302 -14.95 7.75 5.95
CA LEU A 302 -15.73 7.42 7.15
C LEU A 302 -16.80 8.48 7.45
N GLU A 303 -16.41 9.76 7.42
CA GLU A 303 -17.30 10.89 7.64
C GLU A 303 -18.42 10.94 6.60
N MET A 304 -18.10 10.68 5.33
CA MET A 304 -19.11 10.61 4.27
C MET A 304 -20.12 9.49 4.57
N LEU A 305 -19.66 8.29 4.92
CA LEU A 305 -20.54 7.17 5.26
C LEU A 305 -21.44 7.51 6.45
N ALA A 306 -20.88 8.12 7.49
CA ALA A 306 -21.63 8.54 8.68
C ALA A 306 -22.68 9.61 8.35
N MET A 307 -22.30 10.67 7.62
CA MET A 307 -23.20 11.76 7.22
C MET A 307 -24.33 11.27 6.29
N THR A 308 -24.09 10.20 5.54
CA THR A 308 -25.09 9.57 4.65
C THR A 308 -25.95 8.51 5.35
N GLY A 309 -25.92 8.43 6.68
CA GLY A 309 -26.90 7.68 7.49
C GLY A 309 -26.41 6.37 8.09
N ARG A 310 -25.13 5.99 7.93
CA ARG A 310 -24.58 4.81 8.60
C ARG A 310 -24.12 5.15 10.02
N ALA A 311 -24.44 4.27 10.97
CA ALA A 311 -23.88 4.39 12.31
C ALA A 311 -22.35 4.25 12.26
N LEU A 312 -21.64 5.02 13.09
CA LEU A 312 -20.17 5.06 13.09
C LEU A 312 -19.52 3.66 13.25
N PRO A 313 -19.94 2.79 14.19
CA PRO A 313 -19.40 1.44 14.29
C PRO A 313 -19.64 0.57 13.04
N HIS A 314 -20.79 0.72 12.37
CA HIS A 314 -21.10 0.00 11.13
C HIS A 314 -20.14 0.42 10.02
N ALA A 315 -19.96 1.73 9.83
CA ALA A 315 -19.04 2.25 8.82
C ALA A 315 -17.59 1.78 9.07
N VAL A 316 -17.14 1.76 10.33
CA VAL A 316 -15.83 1.21 10.70
C VAL A 316 -15.72 -0.29 10.39
N MET A 317 -16.74 -1.11 10.72
CA MET A 317 -16.77 -2.54 10.38
C MET A 317 -16.74 -2.81 8.87
N MET A 318 -17.28 -1.90 8.07
CA MET A 318 -17.24 -1.98 6.61
C MET A 318 -15.85 -1.64 6.05
N MET A 319 -15.20 -0.61 6.59
CA MET A 319 -13.89 -0.14 6.10
C MET A 319 -12.72 -0.99 6.62
N ILE A 320 -12.80 -1.49 7.85
CA ILE A 320 -11.81 -2.37 8.50
C ILE A 320 -12.50 -3.68 8.91
N PRO A 321 -12.84 -4.54 7.93
CA PRO A 321 -13.50 -5.80 8.21
C PRO A 321 -12.54 -6.83 8.80
N GLU A 322 -13.12 -7.74 9.56
CA GLU A 322 -12.38 -8.84 10.18
C GLU A 322 -11.97 -9.88 9.16
N PRO A 323 -10.92 -10.66 9.43
CA PRO A 323 -10.68 -11.90 8.69
C PRO A 323 -11.88 -12.84 8.81
N TRP A 324 -12.73 -12.87 7.77
CA TRP A 324 -13.92 -13.72 7.71
C TRP A 324 -13.74 -14.89 6.73
N THR A 325 -12.93 -14.71 5.69
CA THR A 325 -12.59 -15.77 4.73
C THR A 325 -11.72 -16.82 5.43
N GLY A 326 -12.20 -18.07 5.50
CA GLY A 326 -11.49 -19.16 6.19
C GLY A 326 -11.71 -19.27 7.70
N HIS A 327 -12.54 -18.39 8.30
CA HIS A 327 -12.87 -18.46 9.72
C HIS A 327 -14.02 -19.46 9.98
N GLU A 328 -13.69 -20.74 10.15
CA GLU A 328 -14.66 -21.84 10.22
C GLU A 328 -15.67 -21.73 11.38
N THR A 329 -15.30 -21.09 12.49
CA THR A 329 -16.16 -20.96 13.68
C THR A 329 -16.95 -19.65 13.74
N MET A 330 -16.98 -18.85 12.66
CA MET A 330 -17.73 -17.60 12.62
C MET A 330 -19.23 -17.88 12.43
N GLU A 331 -20.09 -17.18 13.18
CA GLU A 331 -21.55 -17.26 13.00
C GLU A 331 -21.97 -16.84 11.57
N ASP A 332 -22.99 -17.50 11.02
CA ASP A 332 -23.44 -17.34 9.64
C ASP A 332 -23.97 -15.93 9.34
N GLU A 333 -24.63 -15.29 10.30
CA GLU A 333 -25.12 -13.91 10.18
C GLU A 333 -23.94 -12.94 10.02
N LYS A 334 -22.91 -13.10 10.85
CA LYS A 334 -21.69 -12.27 10.83
C LYS A 334 -20.89 -12.49 9.55
N LYS A 335 -20.77 -13.75 9.11
CA LYS A 335 -20.13 -14.08 7.83
C LYS A 335 -20.89 -13.49 6.65
N GLY A 336 -22.23 -13.61 6.65
CA GLY A 336 -23.09 -13.03 5.63
C GLY A 336 -23.00 -11.51 5.57
N PHE A 337 -22.89 -10.83 6.71
CA PHE A 337 -22.62 -9.39 6.78
C PHE A 337 -21.32 -9.02 6.08
N TYR A 338 -20.19 -9.65 6.41
CA TYR A 338 -18.91 -9.29 5.80
C TYR A 338 -18.82 -9.67 4.32
N GLU A 339 -19.40 -10.80 3.92
CA GLU A 339 -19.45 -11.22 2.52
C GLU A 339 -20.29 -10.27 1.66
N PHE A 340 -21.41 -9.76 2.20
CA PHE A 340 -22.21 -8.72 1.56
C PHE A 340 -21.42 -7.42 1.40
N HIS A 341 -20.80 -6.93 2.48
CA HIS A 341 -20.05 -5.66 2.46
C HIS A 341 -18.77 -5.73 1.62
N ALA A 342 -18.12 -6.90 1.53
CA ALA A 342 -17.02 -7.15 0.58
C ALA A 342 -17.46 -6.98 -0.88
N SER A 343 -18.75 -7.15 -1.18
CA SER A 343 -19.30 -6.83 -2.51
C SER A 343 -19.50 -5.33 -2.74
N MET A 344 -19.43 -4.49 -1.71
CA MET A 344 -19.64 -3.03 -1.80
C MET A 344 -18.33 -2.23 -1.78
N MET A 345 -17.41 -2.61 -0.89
CA MET A 345 -16.17 -1.89 -0.65
C MET A 345 -15.05 -2.88 -0.31
N GLU A 346 -13.87 -2.60 -0.85
CA GLU A 346 -12.63 -3.28 -0.48
C GLU A 346 -12.08 -2.74 0.86
N PRO A 347 -11.43 -3.58 1.68
CA PRO A 347 -10.81 -3.13 2.92
C PRO A 347 -9.80 -2.00 2.73
N TRP A 348 -9.76 -1.09 3.69
CA TRP A 348 -8.67 -0.13 3.88
C TRP A 348 -7.63 -0.80 4.78
N ASP A 349 -6.68 -1.49 4.15
CA ASP A 349 -5.73 -2.38 4.82
C ASP A 349 -4.43 -1.64 5.21
N GLY A 350 -3.68 -2.24 6.11
CA GLY A 350 -2.42 -1.73 6.64
C GLY A 350 -2.40 -1.72 8.17
N PRO A 351 -1.21 -1.55 8.79
CA PRO A 351 -1.11 -1.47 10.24
C PRO A 351 -1.94 -0.29 10.74
N ALA A 352 -2.89 -0.54 11.62
CA ALA A 352 -3.75 0.53 12.11
C ALA A 352 -4.20 0.25 13.54
N SER A 353 -4.08 1.27 14.37
CA SER A 353 -4.95 1.41 15.54
C SER A 353 -5.70 2.71 15.33
N ILE A 354 -7.02 2.61 15.12
CA ILE A 354 -7.89 3.76 14.89
C ILE A 354 -8.77 3.93 16.11
N ALA A 355 -8.60 5.05 16.80
CA ALA A 355 -9.60 5.55 17.74
C ALA A 355 -10.57 6.45 16.98
N PHE A 356 -11.86 6.33 17.25
CA PHE A 356 -12.91 7.07 16.56
C PHE A 356 -13.99 7.56 17.51
N THR A 357 -14.60 8.70 17.20
CA THR A 357 -15.72 9.26 17.99
C THR A 357 -16.56 10.23 17.16
N ASP A 358 -17.85 10.30 17.47
CA ASP A 358 -18.79 11.33 17.00
C ASP A 358 -19.19 12.31 18.12
N GLY A 359 -18.57 12.20 19.30
CA GLY A 359 -18.92 12.95 20.51
C GLY A 359 -19.89 12.23 21.44
N GLU A 360 -20.61 11.19 20.99
CA GLU A 360 -21.57 10.42 21.80
C GLU A 360 -21.07 8.99 22.05
N VAL A 361 -20.40 8.41 21.07
CA VAL A 361 -19.66 7.15 21.20
C VAL A 361 -18.17 7.40 21.02
N ILE A 362 -17.35 6.63 21.72
CA ILE A 362 -15.91 6.58 21.47
C ILE A 362 -15.46 5.13 21.44
N GLY A 363 -14.70 4.78 20.42
CA GLY A 363 -14.26 3.42 20.21
C GLY A 363 -12.86 3.36 19.65
N ALA A 364 -12.35 2.14 19.57
CA ALA A 364 -11.14 1.85 18.84
C ALA A 364 -11.17 0.46 18.21
N VAL A 365 -10.51 0.36 17.08
CA VAL A 365 -10.35 -0.89 16.32
C VAL A 365 -8.88 -1.03 15.92
N LEU A 366 -8.42 -2.28 15.88
CA LEU A 366 -7.15 -2.62 15.28
C LEU A 366 -7.36 -3.08 13.84
N ASP A 367 -6.32 -2.95 13.02
CA ASP A 367 -6.27 -3.63 11.75
C ASP A 367 -6.44 -5.15 11.93
N ARG A 368 -6.69 -5.82 10.82
CA ARG A 368 -7.00 -7.25 10.77
C ARG A 368 -5.88 -8.15 11.32
N ASN A 369 -4.64 -7.67 11.33
CA ASN A 369 -3.46 -8.36 11.83
C ASN A 369 -3.07 -7.90 13.25
N GLY A 370 -3.65 -6.80 13.75
CA GLY A 370 -3.34 -6.20 15.05
C GLY A 370 -1.89 -5.76 15.17
N LEU A 371 -1.40 -5.06 14.15
CA LEU A 371 0.02 -4.67 14.02
C LEU A 371 0.41 -3.48 14.91
N ARG A 372 -0.58 -2.86 15.59
CA ARG A 372 -0.39 -1.72 16.49
C ARG A 372 -0.90 -2.03 17.90
N PRO A 373 -0.23 -1.56 18.95
CA PRO A 373 -0.66 -1.80 20.31
C PRO A 373 -1.80 -0.85 20.70
N SER A 374 -2.79 -1.38 21.40
CA SER A 374 -3.81 -0.60 22.13
C SER A 374 -4.20 -1.32 23.41
N ARG A 375 -4.12 -0.59 24.53
CA ARG A 375 -4.35 -1.07 25.90
C ARG A 375 -5.40 -0.19 26.55
N TYR A 376 -6.24 -0.77 27.41
CA TYR A 376 -7.23 0.01 28.13
C TYR A 376 -7.35 -0.38 29.60
N ILE A 377 -7.77 0.58 30.41
CA ILE A 377 -8.02 0.47 31.85
C ILE A 377 -9.44 0.97 32.12
N VAL A 378 -10.15 0.29 33.01
CA VAL A 378 -11.44 0.71 33.54
C VAL A 378 -11.32 0.84 35.05
N THR A 379 -11.76 1.97 35.60
CA THR A 379 -11.68 2.28 37.02
C THR A 379 -13.04 2.13 37.72
N LYS A 380 -13.05 2.25 39.06
CA LYS A 380 -14.27 2.14 39.89
C LYS A 380 -15.21 3.34 39.74
N ASP A 381 -14.68 4.49 39.36
CA ASP A 381 -15.39 5.74 39.09
C ASP A 381 -15.78 5.88 37.60
N ASP A 382 -15.94 4.75 36.91
CA ASP A 382 -16.46 4.69 35.54
C ASP A 382 -15.58 5.39 34.47
N LEU A 383 -14.31 5.69 34.81
CA LEU A 383 -13.31 6.19 33.87
C LEU A 383 -12.78 5.05 33.00
N VAL A 384 -12.70 5.31 31.70
CA VAL A 384 -12.06 4.43 30.71
C VAL A 384 -10.90 5.17 30.08
N VAL A 385 -9.71 4.57 30.17
CA VAL A 385 -8.50 5.12 29.56
C VAL A 385 -7.98 4.10 28.56
N MET A 386 -7.85 4.51 27.30
CA MET A 386 -7.26 3.70 26.24
C MET A 386 -6.04 4.42 25.66
N ALA A 387 -4.91 3.74 25.51
CA ALA A 387 -3.76 4.30 24.82
C ALA A 387 -2.90 3.24 24.15
N SER A 388 -1.96 3.71 23.32
CA SER A 388 -0.96 2.86 22.67
C SER A 388 -0.03 2.16 23.68
N GLU A 389 0.08 2.68 24.90
CA GLU A 389 0.88 2.14 26.00
C GLU A 389 0.11 2.11 27.33
N VAL A 390 0.65 1.41 28.33
CA VAL A 390 0.17 1.46 29.73
C VAL A 390 0.99 2.48 30.51
N GLY A 391 0.42 3.04 31.59
CA GLY A 391 1.12 4.02 32.44
C GLY A 391 1.03 5.46 31.94
N VAL A 392 0.03 5.77 31.10
CA VAL A 392 -0.22 7.11 30.55
C VAL A 392 -0.91 8.06 31.54
N LEU A 393 -1.49 7.53 32.61
CA LEU A 393 -2.07 8.30 33.72
C LEU A 393 -1.70 7.67 35.07
N PRO A 394 -1.53 8.47 36.14
CA PRO A 394 -1.20 7.99 37.48
C PRO A 394 -2.44 7.48 38.22
N ILE A 395 -2.96 6.31 37.82
CA ILE A 395 -4.12 5.67 38.46
C ILE A 395 -3.65 4.69 39.54
N ASP A 396 -4.23 4.78 40.75
CA ASP A 396 -3.96 3.81 41.82
C ASP A 396 -4.46 2.42 41.39
N GLU A 397 -3.64 1.40 41.56
CA GLU A 397 -4.01 0.00 41.28
C GLU A 397 -5.26 -0.43 42.07
N ALA A 398 -5.48 0.15 43.25
CA ALA A 398 -6.68 -0.11 44.05
C ALA A 398 -7.97 0.35 43.37
N ASP A 399 -7.92 1.33 42.47
CA ASP A 399 -9.09 1.89 41.78
C ASP A 399 -9.37 1.24 40.43
N ILE A 400 -8.49 0.33 39.98
CA ILE A 400 -8.63 -0.35 38.70
C ILE A 400 -9.55 -1.56 38.84
N VAL A 401 -10.64 -1.55 38.07
CA VAL A 401 -11.59 -2.67 37.94
C VAL A 401 -11.09 -3.66 36.89
N PHE A 402 -10.54 -3.17 35.78
CA PHE A 402 -10.14 -4.02 34.67
C PHE A 402 -8.95 -3.44 33.88
N LYS A 403 -8.06 -4.32 33.41
CA LYS A 403 -6.99 -4.00 32.45
C LYS A 403 -7.08 -4.92 31.25
N GLY A 404 -7.16 -4.33 30.06
CA GLY A 404 -7.34 -5.06 28.81
C GLY A 404 -6.41 -4.62 27.69
N ARG A 405 -6.56 -5.29 26.55
CA ARG A 405 -5.94 -4.92 25.28
C ARG A 405 -6.94 -5.16 24.15
N LEU A 406 -6.84 -4.35 23.10
CA LEU A 406 -7.55 -4.64 21.86
C LEU A 406 -6.94 -5.88 21.21
N GLN A 407 -7.76 -6.60 20.44
CA GLN A 407 -7.38 -7.83 19.73
C GLN A 407 -7.70 -7.66 18.24
N PRO A 408 -6.94 -8.27 17.33
CA PRO A 408 -7.27 -8.27 15.91
C PRO A 408 -8.71 -8.73 15.68
N GLY A 409 -9.45 -8.00 14.85
CA GLY A 409 -10.85 -8.27 14.57
C GLY A 409 -11.78 -8.17 15.78
N LYS A 410 -11.50 -7.26 16.71
CA LYS A 410 -12.46 -6.84 17.74
C LYS A 410 -12.54 -5.32 17.80
N MET A 411 -13.74 -4.83 18.06
CA MET A 411 -14.02 -3.42 18.29
C MET A 411 -14.21 -3.18 19.78
N PHE A 412 -13.50 -2.18 20.31
CA PHE A 412 -13.76 -1.61 21.63
C PHE A 412 -14.66 -0.40 21.46
N LEU A 413 -15.78 -0.33 22.19
CA LEU A 413 -16.73 0.78 22.08
C LEU A 413 -17.31 1.16 23.45
N VAL A 414 -17.29 2.45 23.76
CA VAL A 414 -18.00 3.06 24.87
C VAL A 414 -19.14 3.89 24.29
N ASP A 415 -20.38 3.60 24.69
CA ASP A 415 -21.53 4.46 24.39
C ASP A 415 -21.89 5.23 25.66
N ILE A 416 -21.68 6.55 25.61
CA ILE A 416 -21.88 7.45 26.75
C ILE A 416 -23.39 7.59 27.06
N ARG A 417 -24.26 7.44 26.06
CA ARG A 417 -25.72 7.50 26.23
C ARG A 417 -26.24 6.26 26.94
N GLU A 418 -25.66 5.10 26.64
CA GLU A 418 -25.97 3.85 27.34
C GLU A 418 -25.24 3.73 28.69
N GLY A 419 -24.22 4.55 28.94
CA GLY A 419 -23.52 4.58 30.21
C GLY A 419 -22.54 3.42 30.41
N ARG A 420 -22.06 2.76 29.34
CA ARG A 420 -21.33 1.47 29.44
C ARG A 420 -20.41 1.19 28.25
N ILE A 421 -19.50 0.22 28.45
CA ILE A 421 -18.77 -0.44 27.37
C ILE A 421 -19.72 -1.44 26.68
N ILE A 422 -19.81 -1.36 25.35
CA ILE A 422 -20.58 -2.30 24.53
C ILE A 422 -19.67 -3.46 24.14
N ALA A 423 -20.12 -4.70 24.39
CA ALA A 423 -19.34 -5.88 24.05
C ALA A 423 -19.24 -6.07 22.52
N ASP A 424 -18.08 -6.49 22.05
CA ASP A 424 -17.78 -6.72 20.63
C ASP A 424 -18.83 -7.59 19.91
N ASP A 425 -19.23 -8.71 20.52
CA ASP A 425 -20.26 -9.61 19.98
C ASP A 425 -21.64 -8.92 19.90
N GLU A 426 -21.95 -8.02 20.84
CA GLU A 426 -23.20 -7.26 20.83
C GLU A 426 -23.23 -6.26 19.68
N ILE A 427 -22.13 -5.52 19.47
CA ILE A 427 -21.96 -4.58 18.35
C ILE A 427 -22.18 -5.32 17.04
N LYS A 428 -21.44 -6.40 16.83
CA LYS A 428 -21.45 -7.14 15.57
C LYS A 428 -22.78 -7.80 15.32
N LYS A 429 -23.39 -8.41 16.34
CA LYS A 429 -24.71 -9.03 16.21
C LYS A 429 -25.77 -8.00 15.84
N ARG A 430 -25.72 -6.80 16.44
CA ARG A 430 -26.66 -5.70 16.14
C ARG A 430 -26.64 -5.34 14.65
N TYR A 431 -25.46 -5.17 14.06
CA TYR A 431 -25.35 -4.80 12.64
C TYR A 431 -25.50 -5.99 11.70
N ALA A 432 -24.97 -7.16 12.05
CA ALA A 432 -25.09 -8.37 11.22
C ALA A 432 -26.54 -8.87 11.07
N THR A 433 -27.43 -8.48 12.00
CA THR A 433 -28.86 -8.85 11.96
C THR A 433 -29.78 -7.69 11.55
N GLN A 434 -29.23 -6.52 11.21
CA GLN A 434 -30.01 -5.35 10.78
C GLN A 434 -30.77 -5.61 9.47
N SER A 435 -30.18 -6.40 8.58
CA SER A 435 -30.77 -6.86 7.33
C SER A 435 -30.46 -8.34 7.11
N PRO A 436 -31.22 -9.06 6.26
CA PRO A 436 -31.00 -10.49 6.02
C PRO A 436 -29.83 -10.74 5.06
N TYR A 437 -28.63 -10.26 5.40
CA TYR A 437 -27.43 -10.28 4.54
C TYR A 437 -27.07 -11.69 4.06
N THR A 438 -27.09 -12.70 4.94
CA THR A 438 -26.81 -14.10 4.59
C THR A 438 -27.78 -14.61 3.52
N LYS A 439 -29.06 -14.22 3.61
CA LYS A 439 -30.07 -14.56 2.60
C LYS A 439 -29.79 -13.82 1.29
N TRP A 440 -29.50 -12.52 1.34
CA TRP A 440 -29.18 -11.74 0.14
C TRP A 440 -28.01 -12.33 -0.64
N VAL A 441 -26.91 -12.65 0.06
CA VAL A 441 -25.73 -13.29 -0.52
C VAL A 441 -26.11 -14.62 -1.15
N LYS A 442 -26.80 -15.50 -0.42
CA LYS A 442 -27.21 -16.83 -0.92
C LYS A 442 -28.11 -16.76 -2.15
N ASP A 443 -29.04 -15.81 -2.18
CA ASP A 443 -30.07 -15.72 -3.22
C ASP A 443 -29.58 -14.96 -4.47
N ASN A 444 -28.54 -14.11 -4.38
CA ASN A 444 -28.12 -13.22 -5.49
C ASN A 444 -26.68 -13.40 -5.96
N GLN A 445 -25.76 -13.82 -5.08
CA GLN A 445 -24.36 -14.00 -5.48
C GLN A 445 -24.21 -15.30 -6.25
N VAL A 446 -23.54 -15.23 -7.39
CA VAL A 446 -23.32 -16.40 -8.25
C VAL A 446 -21.90 -16.86 -8.09
N LYS A 447 -21.70 -18.13 -7.74
CA LYS A 447 -20.37 -18.73 -7.71
C LYS A 447 -20.04 -19.33 -9.07
N LEU A 448 -18.77 -19.27 -9.44
CA LEU A 448 -18.28 -19.84 -10.69
C LEU A 448 -18.52 -21.36 -10.79
N GLU A 449 -18.44 -22.06 -9.67
CA GLU A 449 -18.68 -23.51 -9.56
C GLU A 449 -20.14 -23.88 -9.90
N ASP A 450 -21.09 -23.01 -9.59
CA ASP A 450 -22.53 -23.22 -9.80
C ASP A 450 -22.98 -22.92 -11.23
N LEU A 451 -22.14 -22.30 -12.05
CA LEU A 451 -22.43 -22.06 -13.47
C LEU A 451 -22.41 -23.39 -14.26
N PRO A 452 -23.28 -23.52 -15.28
CA PRO A 452 -23.40 -24.75 -16.07
C PRO A 452 -22.03 -25.17 -16.65
N PRO A 453 -21.76 -26.48 -16.75
CA PRO A 453 -20.52 -26.98 -17.34
C PRO A 453 -20.41 -26.52 -18.80
N ALA A 454 -19.17 -26.26 -19.23
CA ALA A 454 -18.91 -25.99 -20.65
C ALA A 454 -18.87 -27.33 -21.42
N ASP A 455 -19.47 -27.37 -22.61
CA ASP A 455 -19.70 -28.62 -23.36
C ASP A 455 -18.44 -29.25 -24.00
N GLU A 456 -17.28 -28.60 -23.97
CA GLU A 456 -16.08 -29.06 -24.70
C GLU A 456 -14.81 -29.15 -23.83
N PRO A 457 -14.09 -30.29 -23.89
CA PRO A 457 -12.82 -30.47 -23.19
C PRO A 457 -11.74 -29.52 -23.71
N LEU A 458 -10.69 -29.38 -22.91
CA LEU A 458 -9.49 -28.61 -23.26
C LEU A 458 -8.77 -29.29 -24.43
N THR A 459 -8.73 -28.65 -25.60
CA THR A 459 -7.91 -29.08 -26.74
C THR A 459 -6.66 -28.21 -26.82
N VAL A 460 -5.49 -28.83 -26.68
CA VAL A 460 -4.21 -28.16 -26.91
C VAL A 460 -4.01 -28.04 -28.42
N ASP A 461 -3.95 -26.81 -28.92
CA ASP A 461 -3.56 -26.55 -30.32
C ASP A 461 -2.04 -26.69 -30.45
N THR A 462 -1.59 -27.92 -30.71
CA THR A 462 -0.19 -28.29 -30.86
C THR A 462 0.44 -27.77 -32.15
N GLU A 463 -0.35 -27.53 -33.20
CA GLU A 463 0.18 -27.12 -34.51
C GLU A 463 0.69 -25.68 -34.49
N SER A 464 -0.07 -24.77 -33.87
CA SER A 464 0.30 -23.35 -33.79
C SER A 464 1.05 -22.96 -32.51
N LEU A 465 1.18 -23.90 -31.54
CA LEU A 465 1.74 -23.66 -30.20
C LEU A 465 3.10 -22.94 -30.25
N ARG A 466 4.01 -23.41 -31.10
CA ARG A 466 5.37 -22.88 -31.17
C ARG A 466 5.40 -21.44 -31.71
N SER A 467 4.66 -21.15 -32.77
CA SER A 467 4.56 -19.79 -33.31
C SER A 467 3.99 -18.82 -32.28
N ARG A 468 2.94 -19.24 -31.55
CA ARG A 468 2.35 -18.43 -30.49
C ARG A 468 3.34 -18.19 -29.34
N GLN A 469 4.05 -19.22 -28.89
CA GLN A 469 5.11 -19.09 -27.88
C GLN A 469 6.17 -18.07 -28.29
N ILE A 470 6.65 -18.12 -29.55
CA ILE A 470 7.65 -17.17 -30.05
C ILE A 470 7.09 -15.74 -30.08
N ALA A 471 5.87 -15.55 -30.59
CA ALA A 471 5.23 -14.22 -30.67
C ALA A 471 5.01 -13.58 -29.29
N PHE A 472 4.64 -14.38 -28.28
CA PHE A 472 4.51 -13.96 -26.88
C PHE A 472 5.85 -13.96 -26.10
N GLY A 473 6.97 -14.26 -26.78
CA GLY A 473 8.32 -14.15 -26.23
C GLY A 473 8.71 -15.24 -25.23
N TYR A 474 8.11 -16.44 -25.28
CA TYR A 474 8.51 -17.56 -24.44
C TYR A 474 9.90 -18.05 -24.83
N THR A 475 10.71 -18.35 -23.81
CA THR A 475 12.04 -18.93 -23.99
C THR A 475 12.15 -20.34 -23.40
N GLY A 476 13.20 -21.06 -23.77
CA GLY A 476 13.55 -22.33 -23.14
C GLY A 476 13.85 -22.20 -21.64
N GLU A 477 14.30 -21.02 -21.17
CA GLU A 477 14.48 -20.74 -19.74
C GLU A 477 13.16 -20.58 -19.00
N ASP A 478 12.17 -19.94 -19.62
CA ASP A 478 10.83 -19.80 -19.04
C ASP A 478 10.24 -21.20 -18.77
N ILE A 479 10.38 -22.13 -19.73
CA ILE A 479 9.91 -23.51 -19.55
C ILE A 479 10.72 -24.22 -18.47
N LYS A 480 12.05 -24.20 -18.59
CA LYS A 480 12.96 -24.99 -17.74
C LYS A 480 12.98 -24.55 -16.28
N PHE A 481 13.04 -23.24 -16.03
CA PHE A 481 13.21 -22.71 -14.68
C PHE A 481 11.90 -22.30 -14.04
N ILE A 482 11.01 -21.65 -14.80
CA ILE A 482 9.75 -21.12 -14.25
C ILE A 482 8.65 -22.19 -14.29
N LEU A 483 8.18 -22.55 -15.48
CA LEU A 483 7.02 -23.45 -15.63
C LEU A 483 7.29 -24.83 -15.04
N SER A 484 8.47 -25.39 -15.24
CA SER A 484 8.82 -26.72 -14.70
C SER A 484 8.71 -26.78 -13.17
N SER A 485 9.11 -25.72 -12.45
CA SER A 485 8.95 -25.67 -10.99
C SER A 485 7.47 -25.59 -10.60
N MET A 486 6.72 -24.73 -11.28
CA MET A 486 5.30 -24.52 -11.00
C MET A 486 4.50 -25.81 -11.17
N ILE A 487 4.74 -26.57 -12.25
CA ILE A 487 3.93 -27.76 -12.57
C ILE A 487 4.39 -29.01 -11.80
N SER A 488 5.67 -29.10 -11.44
CA SER A 488 6.21 -30.27 -10.71
C SER A 488 6.03 -30.19 -9.20
N ARG A 489 6.10 -28.99 -8.61
CA ARG A 489 6.06 -28.80 -7.15
C ARG A 489 4.85 -28.01 -6.67
N GLY A 490 4.13 -27.34 -7.58
CA GLY A 490 3.11 -26.36 -7.20
C GLY A 490 3.70 -25.17 -6.47
N GLU A 491 4.94 -24.79 -6.80
CA GLU A 491 5.71 -23.72 -6.16
C GLU A 491 6.53 -22.92 -7.18
N GLU A 492 6.69 -21.63 -6.93
CA GLU A 492 7.50 -20.76 -7.78
C GLU A 492 8.98 -21.18 -7.80
N ALA A 493 9.68 -20.79 -8.86
CA ALA A 493 11.09 -21.09 -9.01
C ALA A 493 11.93 -20.40 -7.92
N THR A 494 12.91 -21.12 -7.37
CA THR A 494 13.92 -20.55 -6.47
C THR A 494 15.24 -20.38 -7.20
N GLY A 495 15.85 -19.21 -7.06
CA GLY A 495 17.13 -18.85 -7.67
C GLY A 495 18.14 -18.32 -6.66
N SER A 496 19.32 -17.94 -7.13
CA SER A 496 20.38 -17.34 -6.31
C SER A 496 21.20 -16.33 -7.12
N MET A 497 22.10 -15.60 -6.44
CA MET A 497 22.81 -14.43 -6.97
C MET A 497 21.88 -13.22 -7.23
N GLY A 498 22.47 -12.10 -7.64
CA GLY A 498 21.72 -10.87 -7.98
C GLY A 498 21.29 -10.87 -9.44
N ASN A 499 20.33 -10.01 -9.79
CA ASN A 499 20.03 -9.71 -11.18
C ASN A 499 21.11 -8.78 -11.76
N ASP A 500 21.86 -9.28 -12.72
CA ASP A 500 22.95 -8.57 -13.39
C ASP A 500 22.72 -8.37 -14.89
N THR A 501 21.48 -8.59 -15.36
CA THR A 501 21.06 -8.23 -16.73
C THR A 501 20.70 -6.74 -16.85
N PRO A 502 20.63 -6.17 -18.07
CA PRO A 502 20.19 -4.81 -18.28
C PRO A 502 18.79 -4.53 -17.73
N LEU A 503 18.57 -3.27 -17.33
CA LEU A 503 17.21 -2.75 -17.24
C LEU A 503 16.52 -2.87 -18.62
N ALA A 504 15.21 -3.10 -18.64
CA ALA A 504 14.46 -3.32 -19.88
C ALA A 504 14.74 -2.24 -20.94
N VAL A 505 14.71 -0.97 -20.53
CA VAL A 505 14.99 0.19 -21.39
C VAL A 505 16.44 0.26 -21.94
N LEU A 506 17.38 -0.48 -21.37
CA LEU A 506 18.78 -0.57 -21.80
C LEU A 506 19.08 -1.85 -22.59
N SER A 507 18.19 -2.83 -22.56
CA SER A 507 18.36 -4.08 -23.31
C SER A 507 18.40 -3.79 -24.80
N GLN A 508 19.20 -4.59 -25.52
CA GLN A 508 19.26 -4.59 -26.97
C GLN A 508 18.32 -5.65 -27.59
N LYS A 509 17.58 -6.39 -26.76
CA LYS A 509 16.59 -7.39 -27.16
C LYS A 509 15.16 -6.88 -26.89
N PRO A 510 14.16 -7.26 -27.71
CA PRO A 510 12.78 -6.83 -27.51
C PRO A 510 12.23 -7.28 -26.15
N GLN A 511 11.85 -6.33 -25.29
CA GLN A 511 11.35 -6.63 -23.95
C GLN A 511 9.84 -6.77 -23.90
N LEU A 512 9.34 -7.59 -22.98
CA LEU A 512 7.93 -7.59 -22.61
C LEU A 512 7.63 -6.36 -21.76
N LEU A 513 6.42 -5.81 -21.89
CA LEU A 513 6.03 -4.62 -21.13
C LEU A 513 6.13 -4.83 -19.61
N PHE A 514 5.91 -6.05 -19.13
CA PHE A 514 6.07 -6.43 -17.72
C PHE A 514 7.47 -6.13 -17.15
N GLN A 515 8.53 -6.22 -17.96
CA GLN A 515 9.93 -6.04 -17.53
C GLN A 515 10.25 -4.61 -17.08
N TYR A 516 9.48 -3.63 -17.55
CA TYR A 516 9.63 -2.22 -17.21
C TYR A 516 9.15 -1.87 -15.80
N PHE A 517 8.40 -2.76 -15.14
CA PHE A 517 7.84 -2.53 -13.82
C PHE A 517 8.63 -3.27 -12.73
N LYS A 518 8.69 -2.69 -11.54
CA LYS A 518 9.29 -3.27 -10.33
C LYS A 518 8.29 -3.23 -9.18
N GLN A 519 8.21 -4.31 -8.40
CA GLN A 519 7.32 -4.41 -7.23
C GLN A 519 7.75 -3.39 -6.18
N LEU A 520 6.79 -2.64 -5.63
CA LEU A 520 7.01 -1.91 -4.39
C LEU A 520 6.90 -2.88 -3.21
N PHE A 521 7.55 -2.54 -2.11
CA PHE A 521 7.54 -3.33 -0.88
C PHE A 521 7.56 -2.41 0.33
N ALA A 522 7.08 -2.94 1.46
CA ALA A 522 7.06 -2.24 2.73
C ALA A 522 8.47 -2.20 3.34
N GLN A 523 8.86 -1.05 3.88
CA GLN A 523 10.12 -0.90 4.62
C GLN A 523 9.97 0.15 5.71
N VAL A 524 10.26 -0.24 6.95
CA VAL A 524 10.20 0.60 8.17
C VAL A 524 8.81 1.12 8.53
N THR A 525 8.11 1.78 7.61
CA THR A 525 6.85 2.49 7.88
C THR A 525 5.70 1.52 8.18
N ASN A 526 5.67 0.41 7.47
CA ASN A 526 4.79 -0.72 7.72
C ASN A 526 5.58 -2.05 7.58
N PRO A 527 5.17 -3.11 8.30
CA PRO A 527 5.71 -4.46 8.12
C PRO A 527 5.09 -5.18 6.92
N ALA A 528 5.84 -6.12 6.35
CA ALA A 528 5.30 -7.16 5.49
C ALA A 528 4.52 -8.20 6.32
N VAL A 529 3.72 -9.05 5.67
CA VAL A 529 2.96 -10.15 6.32
C VAL A 529 3.63 -11.50 6.02
N ASP A 530 3.56 -12.46 6.94
CA ASP A 530 4.03 -13.83 6.67
C ASP A 530 2.95 -14.63 5.91
N SER A 531 3.03 -14.63 4.59
CA SER A 531 2.04 -15.30 3.73
C SER A 531 1.96 -16.82 3.87
N ILE A 532 2.83 -17.44 4.67
CA ILE A 532 2.83 -18.88 4.95
C ILE A 532 2.24 -19.15 6.32
N ARG A 533 2.70 -18.43 7.35
CA ARG A 533 2.29 -18.66 8.75
C ARG A 533 0.99 -17.94 9.12
N GLU A 534 0.69 -16.85 8.41
CA GLU A 534 -0.46 -15.98 8.67
C GLU A 534 -1.47 -16.04 7.51
N GLU A 535 -1.49 -17.13 6.71
CA GLU A 535 -2.42 -17.26 5.56
C GLU A 535 -3.90 -17.06 5.94
N LEU A 536 -4.28 -17.38 7.19
CA LEU A 536 -5.66 -17.23 7.69
C LEU A 536 -6.19 -15.79 7.66
N VAL A 537 -5.31 -14.78 7.71
CA VAL A 537 -5.74 -13.37 7.59
C VAL A 537 -5.85 -12.93 6.12
N MET A 538 -5.34 -13.73 5.19
CA MET A 538 -5.26 -13.37 3.78
C MET A 538 -6.45 -13.91 2.97
N SER A 539 -6.77 -13.25 1.86
CA SER A 539 -7.85 -13.70 0.96
C SER A 539 -7.55 -13.46 -0.51
N MET A 540 -7.93 -14.42 -1.35
CA MET A 540 -7.88 -14.36 -2.81
C MET A 540 -9.27 -14.17 -3.45
N ASP A 541 -10.31 -14.04 -2.64
CA ASP A 541 -11.68 -13.88 -3.14
C ASP A 541 -11.82 -12.57 -3.93
N ILE A 542 -12.49 -12.65 -5.08
CA ILE A 542 -12.79 -11.50 -5.94
C ILE A 542 -14.24 -11.60 -6.41
N THR A 543 -14.91 -10.46 -6.48
CA THR A 543 -16.21 -10.35 -7.17
C THR A 543 -16.08 -9.61 -8.50
N LEU A 544 -16.71 -10.14 -9.54
CA LEU A 544 -16.83 -9.56 -10.87
C LEU A 544 -18.28 -9.16 -11.15
N GLY A 545 -18.50 -7.92 -11.59
CA GLY A 545 -19.83 -7.44 -11.96
C GLY A 545 -19.98 -5.95 -11.74
N LYS A 546 -21.21 -5.48 -11.95
CA LYS A 546 -21.61 -4.09 -11.70
C LYS A 546 -21.70 -3.83 -10.20
N GLU A 547 -21.13 -2.72 -9.75
CA GLU A 547 -21.34 -2.17 -8.42
C GLU A 547 -22.62 -1.31 -8.39
N HIS A 548 -23.16 -1.16 -7.19
CA HIS A 548 -24.33 -0.33 -6.90
C HIS A 548 -23.94 0.83 -5.95
N ASN A 549 -24.89 1.70 -5.65
CA ASN A 549 -24.68 2.87 -4.82
C ASN A 549 -24.25 2.49 -3.38
N LEU A 550 -22.99 2.79 -3.03
CA LEU A 550 -22.38 2.50 -1.72
C LEU A 550 -23.18 3.03 -0.52
N LEU A 551 -23.96 4.10 -0.73
CA LEU A 551 -24.72 4.77 0.32
C LEU A 551 -26.04 4.06 0.67
N ALA A 552 -26.44 3.07 -0.13
CA ALA A 552 -27.66 2.30 0.07
C ALA A 552 -27.34 0.81 0.25
N GLU A 553 -28.31 0.04 0.74
CA GLU A 553 -28.21 -1.41 0.84
C GLU A 553 -29.37 -2.08 0.11
N SER A 554 -29.04 -3.05 -0.74
CA SER A 554 -30.04 -3.84 -1.45
C SER A 554 -29.46 -5.20 -1.86
N PRO A 555 -30.31 -6.23 -2.10
CA PRO A 555 -29.84 -7.54 -2.54
C PRO A 555 -29.00 -7.51 -3.83
N GLU A 556 -29.26 -6.54 -4.72
CA GLU A 556 -28.55 -6.37 -5.98
C GLU A 556 -27.04 -6.10 -5.80
N HIS A 557 -26.61 -5.54 -4.66
CA HIS A 557 -25.20 -5.26 -4.39
C HIS A 557 -24.31 -6.50 -4.46
N CYS A 558 -24.85 -7.65 -4.08
CA CYS A 558 -24.14 -8.94 -4.12
C CYS A 558 -24.43 -9.77 -5.37
N ARG A 559 -25.20 -9.24 -6.36
CA ARG A 559 -25.45 -9.88 -7.66
C ARG A 559 -24.22 -9.80 -8.56
N LYS A 560 -23.18 -10.52 -8.16
CA LYS A 560 -21.86 -10.55 -8.80
C LYS A 560 -21.40 -12.00 -8.92
N LEU A 561 -20.50 -12.23 -9.88
CA LEU A 561 -19.81 -13.49 -10.00
C LEU A 561 -18.65 -13.54 -9.00
N LYS A 562 -18.69 -14.48 -8.07
CA LYS A 562 -17.64 -14.73 -7.09
C LYS A 562 -16.60 -15.70 -7.65
N LEU A 563 -15.33 -15.31 -7.56
CA LEU A 563 -14.15 -16.12 -7.84
C LEU A 563 -13.39 -16.35 -6.54
N SER A 564 -12.97 -17.59 -6.29
CA SER A 564 -12.15 -17.95 -5.13
C SER A 564 -10.67 -17.55 -5.31
N HIS A 565 -10.26 -17.27 -6.54
CA HIS A 565 -8.95 -16.69 -6.89
C HIS A 565 -8.99 -16.06 -8.30
N PRO A 566 -8.06 -15.14 -8.61
CA PRO A 566 -8.03 -14.46 -9.91
C PRO A 566 -7.61 -15.33 -11.10
N ILE A 567 -6.98 -16.48 -10.88
CA ILE A 567 -6.45 -17.30 -11.99
C ILE A 567 -7.55 -18.26 -12.47
N LEU A 568 -7.91 -18.18 -13.74
CA LEU A 568 -8.99 -18.98 -14.32
C LEU A 568 -8.39 -20.12 -15.16
N THR A 569 -9.02 -21.28 -15.09
CA THR A 569 -8.87 -22.34 -16.09
C THR A 569 -9.57 -21.95 -17.39
N ILE A 570 -9.24 -22.66 -18.48
CA ILE A 570 -9.91 -22.45 -19.77
C ILE A 570 -11.42 -22.77 -19.65
N GLU A 571 -11.78 -23.82 -18.91
CA GLU A 571 -13.17 -24.23 -18.68
C GLU A 571 -13.96 -23.17 -17.91
N GLU A 572 -13.39 -22.67 -16.81
CA GLU A 572 -13.98 -21.57 -16.04
C GLU A 572 -14.18 -20.31 -16.89
N LEU A 573 -13.19 -19.97 -17.73
CA LEU A 573 -13.34 -18.84 -18.66
C LEU A 573 -14.48 -19.08 -19.66
N LYS A 574 -14.65 -20.31 -20.19
CA LYS A 574 -15.77 -20.63 -21.08
C LYS A 574 -17.11 -20.37 -20.40
N LYS A 575 -17.26 -20.78 -19.13
CA LYS A 575 -18.47 -20.48 -18.32
C LYS A 575 -18.73 -18.97 -18.21
N ILE A 576 -17.67 -18.18 -18.00
CA ILE A 576 -17.76 -16.72 -17.93
C ILE A 576 -18.18 -16.13 -19.27
N LYS A 577 -17.62 -16.60 -20.39
CA LYS A 577 -17.95 -16.13 -21.74
C LYS A 577 -19.39 -16.45 -22.16
N SER A 578 -19.96 -17.55 -21.66
CA SER A 578 -21.35 -17.93 -21.89
C SER A 578 -22.34 -17.24 -20.94
N LEU A 579 -21.86 -16.39 -20.04
CA LEU A 579 -22.71 -15.76 -19.02
C LEU A 579 -23.64 -14.72 -19.66
N ASP A 580 -24.92 -15.06 -19.72
CA ASP A 580 -26.02 -14.18 -20.12
C ASP A 580 -27.25 -14.48 -19.26
N GLN A 581 -27.27 -13.93 -18.05
CA GLN A 581 -28.36 -14.07 -17.09
C GLN A 581 -28.73 -12.70 -16.51
N GLN A 582 -29.88 -12.62 -15.82
CA GLN A 582 -30.40 -11.34 -15.34
C GLN A 582 -29.37 -10.60 -14.45
N GLY A 583 -28.94 -9.42 -14.90
CA GLY A 583 -27.96 -8.58 -14.19
C GLY A 583 -26.51 -9.03 -14.32
N MET A 584 -26.22 -10.07 -15.11
CA MET A 584 -24.86 -10.55 -15.38
C MET A 584 -24.71 -10.95 -16.84
N LYS A 585 -23.98 -10.12 -17.59
CA LYS A 585 -23.71 -10.35 -19.02
C LYS A 585 -22.23 -10.16 -19.32
N SER A 586 -21.64 -11.13 -20.00
CA SER A 586 -20.26 -11.04 -20.48
C SER A 586 -20.19 -10.60 -21.94
N VAL A 587 -19.14 -9.86 -22.31
CA VAL A 587 -18.81 -9.52 -23.70
C VAL A 587 -17.33 -9.74 -23.92
N VAL A 588 -16.96 -10.40 -25.02
CA VAL A 588 -15.58 -10.61 -25.43
C VAL A 588 -15.14 -9.48 -26.36
N LEU A 589 -14.03 -8.83 -26.04
CA LEU A 589 -13.39 -7.82 -26.88
C LEU A 589 -12.02 -8.31 -27.33
N SER A 590 -11.78 -8.25 -28.64
CA SER A 590 -10.50 -8.61 -29.23
C SER A 590 -9.41 -7.61 -28.84
N THR A 591 -8.22 -8.13 -28.56
CA THR A 591 -7.01 -7.36 -28.25
C THR A 591 -5.89 -7.63 -29.25
N VAL A 592 -6.24 -7.88 -30.52
CA VAL A 592 -5.27 -7.98 -31.62
C VAL A 592 -5.41 -6.80 -32.57
N PHE A 593 -4.32 -6.49 -33.29
CA PHE A 593 -4.27 -5.38 -34.25
C PHE A 593 -3.52 -5.80 -35.54
N PRO A 594 -3.87 -5.22 -36.71
CA PRO A 594 -3.23 -5.58 -37.97
C PRO A 594 -1.73 -5.24 -37.98
N VAL A 595 -0.89 -6.20 -38.36
CA VAL A 595 0.56 -6.02 -38.53
C VAL A 595 0.86 -4.98 -39.62
N ALA A 596 0.02 -4.90 -40.64
CA ALA A 596 0.15 -3.96 -41.76
C ALA A 596 0.10 -2.48 -41.32
N ASP A 597 -0.47 -2.17 -40.15
CA ASP A 597 -0.53 -0.80 -39.62
C ASP A 597 0.79 -0.34 -38.96
N GLY A 598 1.78 -1.24 -38.84
CA GLY A 598 3.08 -0.96 -38.25
C GLY A 598 2.98 -0.41 -36.81
N ASN A 599 3.96 0.40 -36.41
CA ASN A 599 4.05 0.91 -35.04
C ASN A 599 2.82 1.76 -34.62
N ALA A 600 2.17 2.43 -35.58
CA ALA A 600 0.99 3.26 -35.31
C ALA A 600 -0.27 2.41 -35.03
N GLY A 601 -0.28 1.13 -35.40
CA GLY A 601 -1.42 0.23 -35.21
C GLY A 601 -1.79 0.04 -33.73
N LEU A 602 -0.79 -0.05 -32.84
CA LEU A 602 -1.01 -0.29 -31.42
C LEU A 602 -1.84 0.83 -30.76
N GLY A 603 -1.54 2.11 -31.06
CA GLY A 603 -2.28 3.24 -30.51
C GLY A 603 -3.73 3.27 -30.97
N LYS A 604 -3.97 3.09 -32.29
CA LYS A 604 -5.32 3.02 -32.85
C LYS A 604 -6.13 1.86 -32.27
N ALA A 605 -5.50 0.71 -32.08
CA ALA A 605 -6.15 -0.46 -31.52
C ALA A 605 -6.53 -0.24 -30.05
N MET A 606 -5.68 0.44 -29.27
CA MET A 606 -6.01 0.82 -27.90
C MET A 606 -7.17 1.81 -27.82
N GLU A 607 -7.21 2.83 -28.69
CA GLU A 607 -8.34 3.76 -28.78
C GLU A 607 -9.65 3.03 -29.12
N SER A 608 -9.60 2.14 -30.11
CA SER A 608 -10.76 1.33 -30.51
C SER A 608 -11.21 0.39 -29.40
N LEU A 609 -10.28 -0.23 -28.67
CA LEU A 609 -10.58 -1.13 -27.57
C LEU A 609 -11.30 -0.40 -26.43
N CYS A 610 -10.80 0.78 -26.05
CA CYS A 610 -11.44 1.64 -25.06
C CYS A 610 -12.87 2.04 -25.47
N LEU A 611 -13.07 2.44 -26.72
CA LEU A 611 -14.40 2.78 -27.25
C LEU A 611 -15.35 1.57 -27.25
N HIS A 612 -14.86 0.40 -27.63
CA HIS A 612 -15.66 -0.84 -27.61
C HIS A 612 -16.02 -1.26 -26.18
N ALA A 613 -15.14 -1.02 -25.20
CA ALA A 613 -15.46 -1.26 -23.80
C ALA A 613 -16.61 -0.36 -23.31
N SER A 614 -16.57 0.94 -23.62
CA SER A 614 -17.68 1.86 -23.28
C SER A 614 -19.00 1.42 -23.94
N LYS A 615 -18.98 1.08 -25.23
CA LYS A 615 -20.16 0.56 -25.95
C LYS A 615 -20.68 -0.76 -25.38
N ALA A 616 -19.81 -1.66 -24.96
CA ALA A 616 -20.21 -2.92 -24.35
C ALA A 616 -20.97 -2.69 -23.03
N ILE A 617 -20.52 -1.73 -22.22
CA ILE A 617 -21.19 -1.33 -20.98
C ILE A 617 -22.56 -0.71 -21.27
N GLU A 618 -22.66 0.15 -22.29
CA GLU A 618 -23.95 0.69 -22.76
C GLU A 618 -24.89 -0.43 -23.23
N GLY A 619 -24.35 -1.48 -23.86
CA GLY A 619 -25.06 -2.70 -24.25
C GLY A 619 -25.39 -3.68 -23.11
N GLY A 620 -25.17 -3.26 -21.85
CA GLY A 620 -25.51 -4.01 -20.64
C GLY A 620 -24.45 -4.99 -20.16
N ALA A 621 -23.22 -4.96 -20.68
CA ALA A 621 -22.14 -5.82 -20.21
C ALA A 621 -21.74 -5.46 -18.77
N THR A 622 -21.71 -6.47 -17.90
CA THR A 622 -21.21 -6.37 -16.52
C THR A 622 -19.87 -7.08 -16.33
N ILE A 623 -19.43 -7.85 -17.33
CA ILE A 623 -18.09 -8.44 -17.41
C ILE A 623 -17.56 -8.23 -18.83
N ILE A 624 -16.34 -7.71 -18.97
CA ILE A 624 -15.64 -7.62 -20.24
C ILE A 624 -14.46 -8.59 -20.21
N VAL A 625 -14.42 -9.49 -21.18
CA VAL A 625 -13.31 -10.42 -21.42
C VAL A 625 -12.44 -9.83 -22.53
N LEU A 626 -11.27 -9.32 -22.16
CA LEU A 626 -10.23 -8.91 -23.11
C LEU A 626 -9.51 -10.17 -23.59
N SER A 627 -9.45 -10.41 -24.91
CA SER A 627 -8.90 -11.66 -25.45
C SER A 627 -7.92 -11.43 -26.58
N ASP A 628 -6.75 -12.07 -26.52
CA ASP A 628 -5.81 -12.13 -27.64
C ASP A 628 -5.98 -13.41 -28.49
N ARG A 629 -7.04 -14.19 -28.24
CA ARG A 629 -7.47 -15.28 -29.15
C ARG A 629 -7.85 -14.64 -30.49
N GLY A 630 -7.04 -14.91 -31.51
CA GLY A 630 -7.11 -14.26 -32.82
C GLY A 630 -5.76 -13.77 -33.34
N MET A 631 -4.69 -13.87 -32.54
CA MET A 631 -3.33 -13.60 -33.02
C MET A 631 -2.93 -14.65 -34.07
N ASP A 632 -2.52 -14.18 -35.24
CA ASP A 632 -2.11 -14.99 -36.39
C ASP A 632 -1.02 -14.26 -37.19
N ALA A 633 -0.76 -14.68 -38.43
CA ALA A 633 0.28 -14.05 -39.26
C ALA A 633 -0.04 -12.59 -39.66
N GLU A 634 -1.31 -12.18 -39.65
CA GLU A 634 -1.75 -10.85 -40.07
C GLU A 634 -2.08 -9.94 -38.88
N HIS A 635 -2.32 -10.52 -37.71
CA HIS A 635 -2.71 -9.81 -36.49
C HIS A 635 -1.74 -10.07 -35.33
N ALA A 636 -1.16 -9.00 -34.79
CA ALA A 636 -0.35 -9.03 -33.57
C ALA A 636 -1.20 -8.78 -32.33
N ALA A 637 -0.83 -9.36 -31.19
CA ALA A 637 -1.50 -9.10 -29.91
C ALA A 637 -1.06 -7.77 -29.30
N ILE A 638 -2.01 -6.97 -28.81
CA ILE A 638 -1.75 -5.86 -27.90
C ILE A 638 -1.14 -6.45 -26.63
N PRO A 639 -0.04 -5.91 -26.08
CA PRO A 639 0.50 -6.36 -24.80
C PRO A 639 -0.60 -6.39 -23.73
N SER A 640 -0.77 -7.53 -23.08
CA SER A 640 -1.90 -7.82 -22.18
C SER A 640 -2.02 -6.81 -21.04
N LEU A 641 -0.87 -6.39 -20.49
CA LEU A 641 -0.79 -5.35 -19.47
C LEU A 641 -1.29 -3.99 -19.96
N LEU A 642 -0.96 -3.62 -21.20
CA LEU A 642 -1.42 -2.37 -21.81
C LEU A 642 -2.93 -2.42 -22.07
N ALA A 643 -3.45 -3.55 -22.56
CA ALA A 643 -4.88 -3.74 -22.82
C ALA A 643 -5.72 -3.60 -21.54
N VAL A 644 -5.35 -4.33 -20.47
CA VAL A 644 -6.06 -4.25 -19.18
C VAL A 644 -5.98 -2.84 -18.61
N SER A 645 -4.76 -2.29 -18.52
CA SER A 645 -4.55 -1.00 -17.86
C SER A 645 -5.20 0.15 -18.64
N GLY A 646 -5.07 0.15 -19.96
CA GLY A 646 -5.69 1.17 -20.81
C GLY A 646 -7.21 1.20 -20.69
N VAL A 647 -7.87 0.03 -20.74
CA VAL A 647 -9.32 -0.06 -20.52
C VAL A 647 -9.67 0.33 -19.09
N HIS A 648 -8.92 -0.13 -18.09
CA HIS A 648 -9.17 0.22 -16.69
C HIS A 648 -9.16 1.74 -16.46
N HIS A 649 -8.10 2.42 -16.91
CA HIS A 649 -7.94 3.86 -16.74
C HIS A 649 -8.89 4.68 -17.61
N HIS A 650 -9.22 4.21 -18.82
CA HIS A 650 -10.26 4.81 -19.65
C HIS A 650 -11.61 4.84 -18.93
N LEU A 651 -12.06 3.68 -18.42
CA LEU A 651 -13.32 3.57 -17.70
C LEU A 651 -13.31 4.33 -16.36
N LEU A 652 -12.15 4.49 -15.71
CA LEU A 652 -12.04 5.36 -14.52
C LEU A 652 -12.28 6.83 -14.88
N ARG A 653 -11.70 7.32 -15.98
CA ARG A 653 -11.90 8.70 -16.45
C ARG A 653 -13.34 8.98 -16.85
N GLU A 654 -14.00 8.01 -17.50
CA GLU A 654 -15.43 8.09 -17.84
C GLU A 654 -16.37 7.79 -16.66
N LYS A 655 -15.83 7.49 -15.47
CA LYS A 655 -16.58 7.09 -14.26
C LYS A 655 -17.55 5.92 -14.51
N SER A 656 -17.17 5.00 -15.39
CA SER A 656 -17.92 3.80 -15.76
C SER A 656 -17.27 2.51 -15.27
N ARG A 657 -16.06 2.57 -14.69
CA ARG A 657 -15.30 1.39 -14.22
C ARG A 657 -16.04 0.53 -13.20
N THR A 658 -16.89 1.12 -12.36
CA THR A 658 -17.73 0.40 -11.37
C THR A 658 -18.84 -0.43 -12.03
N LYS A 659 -19.15 -0.21 -13.31
CA LYS A 659 -20.22 -0.93 -14.00
C LYS A 659 -19.81 -2.33 -14.50
N VAL A 660 -18.52 -2.67 -14.44
CA VAL A 660 -18.00 -3.87 -15.11
C VAL A 660 -16.85 -4.55 -14.35
N GLY A 661 -16.75 -5.87 -14.42
CA GLY A 661 -15.54 -6.64 -14.09
C GLY A 661 -14.67 -6.85 -15.32
N LEU A 662 -13.33 -6.74 -15.19
CA LEU A 662 -12.41 -7.03 -16.29
C LEU A 662 -11.79 -8.41 -16.11
N VAL A 663 -11.84 -9.22 -17.16
CA VAL A 663 -11.18 -10.52 -17.27
C VAL A 663 -10.26 -10.46 -18.48
N ILE A 664 -9.08 -11.08 -18.40
CA ILE A 664 -8.18 -11.20 -19.55
C ILE A 664 -7.88 -12.65 -19.88
N GLU A 665 -8.06 -13.01 -21.14
CA GLU A 665 -7.64 -14.25 -21.77
C GLU A 665 -6.42 -13.95 -22.63
N THR A 666 -5.26 -14.47 -22.23
CA THR A 666 -4.02 -14.07 -22.90
C THR A 666 -2.95 -15.16 -22.93
N GLY A 667 -2.15 -15.14 -23.99
CA GLY A 667 -0.99 -16.00 -24.14
C GLY A 667 0.27 -15.49 -23.42
N GLU A 668 0.31 -14.23 -23.00
CA GLU A 668 1.54 -13.57 -22.53
C GLU A 668 2.01 -13.91 -21.09
N PRO A 669 1.16 -13.94 -20.05
CA PRO A 669 1.59 -14.08 -18.66
C PRO A 669 1.97 -15.51 -18.26
N ARG A 670 3.11 -15.65 -17.59
CA ARG A 670 3.70 -16.93 -17.17
C ARG A 670 4.57 -16.86 -15.91
N GLU A 671 4.90 -15.64 -15.46
CA GLU A 671 5.66 -15.38 -14.24
C GLU A 671 4.77 -14.71 -13.19
N MET A 672 5.10 -14.88 -11.91
CA MET A 672 4.32 -14.30 -10.79
C MET A 672 4.16 -12.78 -10.92
N MET A 673 5.19 -12.09 -11.41
CA MET A 673 5.14 -10.65 -11.68
C MET A 673 4.11 -10.27 -12.74
N HIS A 674 3.92 -11.10 -13.78
CA HIS A 674 2.96 -10.81 -14.86
C HIS A 674 1.53 -10.84 -14.31
N PHE A 675 1.21 -11.86 -13.52
CA PHE A 675 -0.10 -11.98 -12.87
C PHE A 675 -0.35 -10.82 -11.90
N ALA A 676 0.64 -10.48 -11.07
CA ALA A 676 0.52 -9.37 -10.13
C ALA A 676 0.30 -8.02 -10.82
N LEU A 677 0.98 -7.76 -11.94
CA LEU A 677 0.80 -6.54 -12.73
C LEU A 677 -0.61 -6.45 -13.32
N LEU A 678 -1.09 -7.52 -13.97
CA LEU A 678 -2.45 -7.54 -14.53
C LEU A 678 -3.53 -7.26 -13.47
N ILE A 679 -3.41 -7.86 -12.27
CA ILE A 679 -4.34 -7.60 -11.17
C ILE A 679 -4.19 -6.17 -10.64
N GLY A 680 -2.96 -5.72 -10.40
CA GLY A 680 -2.68 -4.39 -9.86
C GLY A 680 -3.12 -3.24 -10.77
N TYR A 681 -3.30 -3.50 -12.07
CA TYR A 681 -3.85 -2.56 -13.06
C TYR A 681 -5.31 -2.87 -13.47
N GLY A 682 -6.01 -3.73 -12.73
CA GLY A 682 -7.47 -3.77 -12.74
C GLY A 682 -8.14 -5.06 -13.24
N ALA A 683 -7.37 -6.10 -13.61
CA ALA A 683 -7.95 -7.41 -13.91
C ALA A 683 -8.51 -8.07 -12.63
N GLY A 684 -9.72 -8.61 -12.72
CA GLY A 684 -10.31 -9.43 -11.66
C GLY A 684 -10.29 -10.93 -11.97
N GLY A 685 -9.99 -11.31 -13.21
CA GLY A 685 -9.77 -12.70 -13.63
C GLY A 685 -8.73 -12.78 -14.76
N ILE A 686 -7.89 -13.81 -14.76
CA ILE A 686 -6.81 -14.01 -15.74
C ILE A 686 -6.82 -15.48 -16.17
N CYS A 687 -7.00 -15.73 -17.46
CA CYS A 687 -6.85 -17.04 -18.08
C CYS A 687 -5.56 -17.06 -18.93
N PRO A 688 -4.44 -17.60 -18.39
CA PRO A 688 -3.17 -17.69 -19.11
C PRO A 688 -3.15 -18.91 -20.04
N TYR A 689 -4.00 -18.93 -21.07
CA TYR A 689 -4.25 -20.16 -21.84
C TYR A 689 -2.96 -20.76 -22.44
N LEU A 690 -2.05 -19.93 -22.94
CA LEU A 690 -0.83 -20.43 -23.58
C LEU A 690 0.16 -20.99 -22.57
N ALA A 691 0.16 -20.48 -21.33
CA ALA A 691 0.97 -21.05 -20.26
C ALA A 691 0.47 -22.44 -19.88
N TYR A 692 -0.85 -22.65 -19.84
CA TYR A 692 -1.44 -23.99 -19.64
C TYR A 692 -1.12 -24.94 -20.79
N GLU A 693 -1.32 -24.51 -22.04
CA GLU A 693 -1.01 -25.33 -23.21
C GLU A 693 0.50 -25.70 -23.25
N THR A 694 1.38 -24.75 -22.90
CA THR A 694 2.82 -24.99 -22.79
C THR A 694 3.17 -25.95 -21.66
N ALA A 695 2.53 -25.81 -20.50
CA ALA A 695 2.73 -26.67 -19.35
C ALA A 695 2.31 -28.12 -19.62
N LEU A 696 1.14 -28.31 -20.25
CA LEU A 696 0.62 -29.63 -20.62
C LEU A 696 1.53 -30.32 -21.63
N GLU A 697 1.99 -29.61 -22.67
CA GLU A 697 2.93 -30.16 -23.65
C GLU A 697 4.28 -30.50 -23.00
N THR A 698 4.80 -29.64 -22.13
CA THR A 698 6.07 -29.88 -21.39
C THR A 698 5.98 -31.16 -20.54
N ALA A 699 4.87 -31.37 -19.84
CA ALA A 699 4.64 -32.58 -19.05
C ALA A 699 4.41 -33.81 -19.94
N LYS A 700 3.81 -33.66 -21.12
CA LYS A 700 3.54 -34.77 -22.06
C LYS A 700 4.82 -35.27 -22.73
N GLU A 701 5.75 -34.36 -23.02
CA GLU A 701 7.04 -34.68 -23.63
C GLU A 701 8.12 -35.08 -22.59
N ASP A 702 7.79 -35.12 -21.29
CA ASP A 702 8.74 -35.35 -20.18
C ASP A 702 9.97 -34.41 -20.23
N ILE A 703 9.76 -33.16 -20.66
CA ILE A 703 10.81 -32.17 -20.81
C ILE A 703 11.02 -31.43 -19.49
N PHE A 704 12.21 -31.57 -18.89
CA PHE A 704 12.63 -30.98 -17.60
C PHE A 704 11.84 -31.43 -16.36
N VAL A 705 10.67 -32.03 -16.54
CA VAL A 705 9.78 -32.54 -15.50
C VAL A 705 9.62 -34.05 -15.71
N LYS A 706 9.52 -34.80 -14.61
CA LYS A 706 9.29 -36.26 -14.63
C LYS A 706 8.17 -36.60 -13.66
N ASP A 707 7.44 -37.65 -13.97
CA ASP A 707 6.45 -38.27 -13.09
C ASP A 707 5.28 -37.34 -12.69
N VAL A 708 4.94 -36.35 -13.52
CA VAL A 708 3.77 -35.46 -13.29
C VAL A 708 2.62 -35.90 -14.18
N GLN A 709 1.49 -36.24 -13.55
CA GLN A 709 0.29 -36.62 -14.28
C GLN A 709 -0.36 -35.39 -14.93
N GLN A 710 -0.94 -35.58 -16.12
CA GLN A 710 -1.51 -34.49 -16.94
C GLN A 710 -2.66 -33.74 -16.22
N ASP A 711 -3.45 -34.45 -15.43
CA ASP A 711 -4.53 -33.91 -14.60
C ASP A 711 -4.02 -33.05 -13.43
N GLU A 712 -2.80 -33.28 -12.95
CA GLU A 712 -2.19 -32.49 -11.88
C GLU A 712 -1.53 -31.19 -12.39
N VAL A 713 -1.15 -31.10 -13.66
CA VAL A 713 -0.38 -29.97 -14.22
C VAL A 713 -1.05 -28.62 -13.96
N VAL A 714 -2.33 -28.49 -14.33
CA VAL A 714 -3.07 -27.23 -14.20
C VAL A 714 -3.31 -26.88 -12.72
N SER A 715 -3.63 -27.89 -11.89
CA SER A 715 -3.87 -27.66 -10.46
C SER A 715 -2.58 -27.22 -9.73
N ASN A 716 -1.43 -27.80 -10.07
CA ASN A 716 -0.13 -27.37 -9.56
C ASN A 716 0.24 -25.97 -10.03
N PHE A 717 0.00 -25.63 -11.30
CA PHE A 717 0.20 -24.28 -11.83
C PHE A 717 -0.61 -23.24 -11.04
N ILE A 718 -1.90 -23.51 -10.81
CA ILE A 718 -2.79 -22.62 -10.05
C ILE A 718 -2.32 -22.51 -8.60
N LYS A 719 -1.98 -23.63 -7.96
CA LYS A 719 -1.45 -23.66 -6.58
C LYS A 719 -0.18 -22.81 -6.45
N SER A 720 0.75 -22.95 -7.40
CA SER A 720 1.97 -22.15 -7.45
C SER A 720 1.66 -20.66 -7.59
N THR A 721 0.72 -20.31 -8.47
CA THR A 721 0.36 -18.91 -8.73
C THR A 721 -0.35 -18.29 -7.53
N ARG A 722 -1.23 -19.04 -6.84
CA ARG A 722 -1.86 -18.60 -5.58
C ARG A 722 -0.83 -18.30 -4.50
N LYS A 723 0.11 -19.22 -4.25
CA LYS A 723 1.20 -19.02 -3.27
C LYS A 723 2.07 -17.80 -3.64
N GLY A 724 2.46 -17.68 -4.91
CA GLY A 724 3.27 -16.56 -5.39
C GLY A 724 2.57 -15.20 -5.29
N LEU A 725 1.27 -15.15 -5.61
CA LEU A 725 0.48 -13.93 -5.46
C LEU A 725 0.31 -13.52 -3.99
N PHE A 726 0.04 -14.47 -3.08
CA PHE A 726 -0.02 -14.18 -1.64
C PHE A 726 1.29 -13.57 -1.17
N LYS A 727 2.40 -14.19 -1.57
CA LYS A 727 3.74 -13.70 -1.27
C LYS A 727 3.95 -12.28 -1.78
N ILE A 728 3.55 -11.95 -3.02
CA ILE A 728 3.73 -10.60 -3.59
C ILE A 728 2.93 -9.55 -2.83
N ILE A 729 1.63 -9.77 -2.57
CA ILE A 729 0.81 -8.77 -1.86
C ILE A 729 1.29 -8.59 -0.40
N ALA A 730 1.75 -9.67 0.22
CA ALA A 730 2.29 -9.65 1.57
C ALA A 730 3.58 -8.82 1.71
N LYS A 731 4.36 -8.62 0.63
CA LYS A 731 5.56 -7.75 0.65
C LYS A 731 5.25 -6.31 1.03
N MET A 732 4.04 -5.84 0.72
CA MET A 732 3.55 -4.51 1.11
C MET A 732 2.72 -4.57 2.40
N GLY A 733 2.55 -5.75 3.00
CA GLY A 733 1.66 -5.99 4.14
C GLY A 733 0.18 -6.01 3.76
N ILE A 734 -0.15 -6.19 2.48
CA ILE A 734 -1.54 -6.25 1.99
C ILE A 734 -2.03 -7.70 2.16
N SER A 735 -3.22 -7.85 2.72
CA SER A 735 -3.77 -9.15 3.08
C SER A 735 -4.87 -9.62 2.11
N THR A 736 -5.54 -8.72 1.39
CA THR A 736 -6.56 -9.12 0.40
C THR A 736 -6.17 -8.75 -1.03
N ILE A 737 -6.41 -9.68 -1.96
CA ILE A 737 -6.20 -9.40 -3.39
C ILE A 737 -7.20 -8.35 -3.90
N GLN A 738 -8.36 -8.22 -3.24
CA GLN A 738 -9.38 -7.23 -3.57
C GLN A 738 -8.87 -5.80 -3.41
N SER A 739 -8.20 -5.49 -2.30
CA SER A 739 -7.59 -4.17 -2.09
C SER A 739 -6.33 -3.95 -2.94
N TYR A 740 -5.64 -5.03 -3.34
CA TYR A 740 -4.50 -4.96 -4.26
C TYR A 740 -4.91 -4.61 -5.70
N ARG A 741 -6.11 -5.03 -6.12
CA ARG A 741 -6.64 -4.81 -7.47
C ARG A 741 -6.84 -3.32 -7.75
N GLY A 742 -6.12 -2.80 -8.74
CA GLY A 742 -6.16 -1.38 -9.10
C GLY A 742 -5.32 -0.46 -8.19
N ALA A 743 -4.58 -1.01 -7.22
CA ALA A 743 -3.75 -0.23 -6.31
C ALA A 743 -2.37 0.14 -6.86
N GLN A 744 -1.97 -0.42 -8.02
CA GLN A 744 -0.76 -0.09 -8.76
C GLN A 744 0.55 -0.14 -7.93
N ILE A 745 0.75 -1.18 -7.11
CA ILE A 745 1.89 -1.34 -6.17
C ILE A 745 3.22 -1.63 -6.90
N PHE A 746 3.57 -0.75 -7.85
CA PHE A 746 4.69 -0.87 -8.75
C PHE A 746 5.33 0.50 -9.02
N GLU A 747 6.58 0.45 -9.46
CA GLU A 747 7.29 1.57 -10.08
C GLU A 747 7.72 1.18 -11.50
N ALA A 748 7.50 2.07 -12.45
CA ALA A 748 7.99 1.92 -13.81
C ALA A 748 9.40 2.50 -13.92
N VAL A 749 10.26 1.82 -14.67
CA VAL A 749 11.64 2.24 -14.93
C VAL A 749 11.87 2.19 -16.43
N GLY A 750 11.96 3.37 -17.05
CA GLY A 750 12.22 3.51 -18.48
C GLY A 750 10.98 3.56 -19.36
N LEU A 751 9.81 3.94 -18.84
CA LEU A 751 8.60 4.24 -19.62
C LEU A 751 8.38 5.75 -19.71
N GLY A 752 7.88 6.20 -20.86
CA GLY A 752 7.55 7.61 -21.12
C GLY A 752 6.40 8.13 -20.27
N ASP A 753 6.46 9.41 -19.89
CA ASP A 753 5.41 10.08 -19.11
C ASP A 753 4.06 10.05 -19.85
N ASP A 754 4.07 10.14 -21.18
CA ASP A 754 2.89 10.01 -22.05
C ASP A 754 2.19 8.65 -21.89
N VAL A 755 2.96 7.56 -21.89
CA VAL A 755 2.45 6.20 -21.68
C VAL A 755 1.89 6.04 -20.27
N ILE A 756 2.59 6.59 -19.26
CA ILE A 756 2.17 6.54 -17.87
C ILE A 756 0.88 7.31 -17.66
N GLU A 757 0.80 8.56 -18.12
CA GLU A 757 -0.38 9.42 -17.96
C GLU A 757 -1.61 8.81 -18.63
N GLN A 758 -1.46 8.24 -19.83
CA GLN A 758 -2.58 7.71 -20.59
C GLN A 758 -3.05 6.34 -20.09
N PHE A 759 -2.12 5.42 -19.83
CA PHE A 759 -2.42 3.99 -19.63
C PHE A 759 -2.13 3.48 -18.23
N PHE A 760 -1.27 4.13 -17.43
CA PHE A 760 -0.86 3.68 -16.09
C PHE A 760 -0.94 4.82 -15.05
N THR A 761 -1.94 5.68 -15.18
CA THR A 761 -2.03 6.98 -14.51
C THR A 761 -1.80 6.83 -13.00
N GLY A 762 -0.86 7.59 -12.44
CA GLY A 762 -0.51 7.51 -11.00
C GLY A 762 0.63 6.55 -10.65
N THR A 763 1.20 5.85 -11.64
CA THR A 763 2.42 5.03 -11.44
C THR A 763 3.68 5.92 -11.48
N PRO A 764 4.59 5.83 -10.51
CA PRO A 764 5.88 6.52 -10.60
C PRO A 764 6.72 6.02 -11.78
N SER A 765 7.25 6.94 -12.60
CA SER A 765 8.26 6.67 -13.62
C SER A 765 9.36 7.74 -13.56
N ARG A 766 10.35 7.54 -12.69
CA ARG A 766 11.38 8.55 -12.42
C ARG A 766 12.46 8.63 -13.49
N VAL A 767 12.58 7.56 -14.27
CA VAL A 767 13.47 7.46 -15.43
C VAL A 767 12.57 7.33 -16.65
N ASN A 768 12.31 8.45 -17.31
CA ASN A 768 11.53 8.51 -18.55
C ASN A 768 12.26 7.73 -19.67
N GLY A 769 11.52 7.15 -20.62
CA GLY A 769 12.10 6.29 -21.65
C GLY A 769 11.13 5.93 -22.78
N ALA A 770 10.83 4.64 -22.92
CA ALA A 770 10.08 4.08 -24.02
C ALA A 770 8.63 4.60 -24.09
N GLY A 771 8.28 5.20 -25.23
CA GLY A 771 6.91 5.55 -25.59
C GLY A 771 6.16 4.41 -26.27
N LEU A 772 4.91 4.65 -26.67
CA LEU A 772 4.04 3.64 -27.29
C LEU A 772 4.63 3.04 -28.59
N GLU A 773 5.37 3.85 -29.36
CA GLU A 773 6.03 3.40 -30.59
C GLU A 773 7.07 2.31 -30.33
N VAL A 774 7.85 2.44 -29.25
CA VAL A 774 8.85 1.44 -28.86
C VAL A 774 8.17 0.14 -28.45
N ILE A 775 7.11 0.24 -27.64
CA ILE A 775 6.32 -0.93 -27.21
C ILE A 775 5.72 -1.66 -28.43
N ALA A 776 5.21 -0.90 -29.41
CA ALA A 776 4.67 -1.45 -30.65
C ALA A 776 5.77 -2.17 -31.46
N ARG A 777 6.93 -1.53 -31.63
CA ARG A 777 8.07 -2.12 -32.33
C ARG A 777 8.54 -3.42 -31.68
N GLU A 778 8.74 -3.44 -30.37
CA GLU A 778 9.17 -4.66 -29.65
C GLU A 778 8.16 -5.80 -29.81
N THR A 779 6.87 -5.48 -29.82
CA THR A 779 5.78 -6.44 -30.06
C THR A 779 5.83 -6.99 -31.49
N LEU A 780 5.97 -6.11 -32.49
CA LEU A 780 6.03 -6.50 -33.89
C LEU A 780 7.31 -7.29 -34.23
N GLU A 781 8.44 -6.99 -33.60
CA GLU A 781 9.69 -7.74 -33.79
C GLU A 781 9.59 -9.19 -33.30
N ARG A 782 8.94 -9.42 -32.14
CA ARG A 782 8.63 -10.78 -31.67
C ARG A 782 7.64 -11.49 -32.58
N HIS A 783 6.60 -10.79 -33.01
CA HIS A 783 5.60 -11.32 -33.94
C HIS A 783 6.23 -11.73 -35.28
N GLN A 784 7.07 -10.87 -35.87
CA GLN A 784 7.82 -11.15 -37.08
C GLN A 784 8.77 -12.35 -36.92
N SER A 785 9.34 -12.55 -35.74
CA SER A 785 10.16 -13.74 -35.44
C SER A 785 9.36 -15.04 -35.47
N ALA A 786 8.05 -14.99 -35.22
CA ALA A 786 7.15 -16.14 -35.27
C ALA A 786 6.51 -16.36 -36.66
N TYR A 787 6.09 -15.28 -37.33
CA TYR A 787 5.23 -15.32 -38.52
C TYR A 787 5.82 -14.63 -39.77
N GLY A 788 7.04 -14.10 -39.71
CA GLY A 788 7.71 -13.51 -40.88
C GLY A 788 7.93 -14.52 -42.02
N ASN A 789 8.59 -14.09 -43.10
CA ASN A 789 8.93 -14.93 -44.27
C ASN A 789 9.98 -16.01 -43.94
N ILE A 790 9.69 -16.85 -42.96
CA ILE A 790 10.47 -17.99 -42.54
C ILE A 790 9.79 -19.20 -43.17
N HIS A 791 10.49 -19.89 -44.08
CA HIS A 791 9.96 -21.12 -44.70
C HIS A 791 9.68 -22.24 -43.69
N HIS A 792 10.12 -22.11 -42.43
CA HIS A 792 9.89 -23.06 -41.35
C HIS A 792 9.97 -22.38 -39.96
N VAL A 793 8.91 -22.49 -39.15
CA VAL A 793 8.92 -22.08 -37.74
C VAL A 793 10.05 -22.81 -37.00
N PRO A 794 10.90 -22.13 -36.19
CA PRO A 794 11.96 -22.79 -35.44
C PRO A 794 11.45 -23.95 -34.59
N ALA A 795 12.09 -25.12 -34.69
CA ALA A 795 11.69 -26.31 -33.93
C ALA A 795 11.84 -26.13 -32.41
N VAL A 796 12.75 -25.25 -31.98
CA VAL A 796 13.09 -24.99 -30.57
C VAL A 796 12.96 -23.49 -30.29
N LEU A 797 12.49 -23.14 -29.10
CA LEU A 797 12.46 -21.76 -28.61
C LEU A 797 13.87 -21.20 -28.44
N ASP A 798 14.00 -19.87 -28.44
CA ASP A 798 15.23 -19.21 -28.03
C ASP A 798 15.67 -19.72 -26.65
N ALA A 799 16.96 -19.99 -26.49
CA ALA A 799 17.50 -20.56 -25.27
C ALA A 799 17.38 -19.62 -24.06
N GLY A 800 17.05 -18.35 -24.27
CA GLY A 800 16.99 -17.31 -23.26
C GLY A 800 18.36 -16.75 -22.92
N GLY A 801 18.52 -16.39 -21.66
CA GLY A 801 19.70 -15.73 -21.12
C GLY A 801 19.36 -14.65 -20.10
N ASN A 802 18.15 -14.66 -19.53
CA ASN A 802 17.74 -13.66 -18.53
C ASN A 802 18.15 -14.10 -17.11
N TYR A 803 18.12 -15.40 -16.87
CA TYR A 803 18.40 -15.98 -15.54
C TYR A 803 19.83 -16.47 -15.40
N HIS A 804 20.42 -16.95 -16.51
CA HIS A 804 21.80 -17.38 -16.58
C HIS A 804 22.49 -16.81 -17.80
N TRP A 805 23.75 -16.40 -17.64
CA TRP A 805 24.56 -15.97 -18.77
C TRP A 805 24.66 -17.08 -19.82
N ARG A 806 24.38 -16.73 -21.07
CA ARG A 806 24.55 -17.58 -22.25
C ARG A 806 25.22 -16.81 -23.37
N ARG A 807 26.05 -17.50 -24.15
CA ARG A 807 26.61 -16.93 -25.38
C ARG A 807 25.46 -16.63 -26.35
N GLY A 808 25.32 -15.38 -26.78
CA GLY A 808 24.21 -14.91 -27.63
C GLY A 808 22.89 -14.64 -26.87
N GLY A 809 22.88 -14.84 -25.54
CA GLY A 809 21.77 -14.51 -24.66
C GLY A 809 21.65 -13.01 -24.40
N GLU A 810 20.92 -12.63 -23.34
CA GLU A 810 20.96 -11.26 -22.83
C GLU A 810 22.36 -10.93 -22.28
N GLU A 811 22.70 -9.65 -22.24
CA GLU A 811 23.95 -9.21 -21.63
C GLU A 811 23.95 -9.42 -20.11
N HIS A 812 25.11 -9.68 -19.52
CA HIS A 812 25.27 -9.76 -18.06
C HIS A 812 26.50 -8.97 -17.61
N MET A 813 26.37 -8.26 -16.49
CA MET A 813 27.51 -7.58 -15.89
C MET A 813 28.58 -8.56 -15.43
N ILE A 814 28.19 -9.75 -14.96
CA ILE A 814 29.09 -10.82 -14.57
C ILE A 814 29.09 -11.86 -15.68
N ASN A 815 30.23 -12.02 -16.35
CA ASN A 815 30.38 -12.97 -17.44
C ASN A 815 31.69 -13.76 -17.29
N PRO A 816 31.88 -14.89 -18.01
CA PRO A 816 33.04 -15.74 -17.84
C PRO A 816 34.38 -15.01 -18.05
N ASN A 817 34.44 -14.05 -18.97
CA ASN A 817 35.66 -13.29 -19.23
C ASN A 817 36.00 -12.36 -18.06
N SER A 818 35.03 -11.61 -17.54
CA SER A 818 35.25 -10.71 -16.40
C SER A 818 35.63 -11.48 -15.14
N ILE A 819 35.01 -12.64 -14.88
CA ILE A 819 35.38 -13.53 -13.77
C ILE A 819 36.81 -14.05 -13.93
N ALA A 820 37.17 -14.54 -15.12
CA ALA A 820 38.50 -15.11 -15.38
C ALA A 820 39.61 -14.06 -15.19
N LEU A 821 39.41 -12.84 -15.71
CA LEU A 821 40.37 -11.74 -15.53
C LEU A 821 40.52 -11.36 -14.05
N LEU A 822 39.42 -11.23 -13.30
CA LEU A 822 39.47 -10.90 -11.87
C LEU A 822 40.18 -11.97 -11.06
N GLN A 823 39.88 -13.25 -11.31
CA GLN A 823 40.54 -14.38 -10.63
C GLN A 823 42.03 -14.46 -10.97
N HIS A 824 42.41 -14.25 -12.24
CA HIS A 824 43.81 -14.25 -12.65
C HIS A 824 44.58 -13.09 -11.99
N ALA A 825 44.03 -11.88 -12.03
CA ALA A 825 44.65 -10.70 -11.43
C ALA A 825 44.88 -10.86 -9.93
N THR A 826 43.87 -11.35 -9.20
CA THR A 826 43.95 -11.52 -7.74
C THR A 826 44.88 -12.66 -7.31
N ARG A 827 44.90 -13.79 -8.04
CA ARG A 827 45.80 -14.93 -7.72
C ARG A 827 47.26 -14.66 -8.05
N SER A 828 47.52 -13.95 -9.14
CA SER A 828 48.89 -13.61 -9.58
C SER A 828 49.42 -12.30 -8.99
N ASN A 829 48.55 -11.54 -8.30
CA ASN A 829 48.85 -10.19 -7.82
C ASN A 829 49.30 -9.23 -8.93
N ASP A 830 48.67 -9.31 -10.11
CA ASP A 830 49.00 -8.52 -11.29
C ASP A 830 47.98 -7.40 -11.52
N TYR A 831 48.39 -6.17 -11.21
CA TYR A 831 47.57 -4.97 -11.40
C TYR A 831 47.29 -4.67 -12.88
N SER A 832 48.17 -5.05 -13.81
CA SER A 832 47.94 -4.84 -15.24
C SER A 832 46.78 -5.70 -15.75
N THR A 833 46.66 -6.95 -15.26
CA THR A 833 45.49 -7.79 -15.52
C THR A 833 44.24 -7.22 -14.83
N PHE A 834 44.36 -6.67 -13.61
CA PHE A 834 43.24 -6.01 -12.94
C PHE A 834 42.71 -4.81 -13.76
N GLN A 835 43.59 -4.02 -14.38
CA GLN A 835 43.19 -2.91 -15.25
C GLN A 835 42.43 -3.38 -16.50
N LYS A 836 42.77 -4.55 -17.05
CA LYS A 836 41.99 -5.16 -18.14
C LYS A 836 40.59 -5.56 -17.68
N PHE A 837 40.48 -6.15 -16.48
CA PHE A 837 39.20 -6.45 -15.86
C PHE A 837 38.36 -5.18 -15.63
N SER A 838 38.94 -4.15 -15.00
CA SER A 838 38.20 -2.92 -14.67
C SER A 838 37.76 -2.19 -15.94
N HIS A 839 38.61 -2.12 -16.96
CA HIS A 839 38.23 -1.54 -18.25
C HIS A 839 37.03 -2.25 -18.87
N GLN A 840 37.03 -3.58 -18.92
CA GLN A 840 35.89 -4.36 -19.42
C GLN A 840 34.63 -4.15 -18.56
N ALA A 841 34.78 -4.18 -17.24
CA ALA A 841 33.66 -4.01 -16.31
C ALA A 841 33.03 -2.61 -16.40
N ASP A 842 33.85 -1.56 -16.51
CA ASP A 842 33.40 -0.17 -16.48
C ASP A 842 32.94 0.34 -17.86
N GLU A 843 33.70 0.09 -18.93
CA GLU A 843 33.41 0.65 -20.26
C GLU A 843 32.44 -0.19 -21.09
N GLU A 844 32.39 -1.52 -20.86
CA GLU A 844 31.51 -2.42 -21.60
C GLU A 844 30.29 -2.83 -20.77
N ASN A 845 30.51 -3.60 -19.71
CA ASN A 845 29.43 -4.26 -18.97
C ASN A 845 28.51 -3.25 -18.25
N THR A 846 29.11 -2.32 -17.49
CA THR A 846 28.35 -1.31 -16.74
C THR A 846 27.52 -0.42 -17.67
N ARG A 847 28.08 -0.03 -18.82
CA ARG A 847 27.45 0.83 -19.82
C ARG A 847 26.26 0.18 -20.50
N ARG A 848 26.31 -1.13 -20.74
CA ARG A 848 25.21 -1.89 -21.36
C ARG A 848 24.08 -2.20 -20.38
N CYS A 849 24.40 -2.42 -19.10
CA CYS A 849 23.42 -2.98 -18.17
C CYS A 849 22.80 -1.96 -17.19
N THR A 850 23.48 -0.85 -16.87
CA THR A 850 23.09 0.00 -15.72
C THR A 850 22.98 1.49 -16.05
N LEU A 851 22.14 2.21 -15.29
CA LEU A 851 22.01 3.67 -15.42
C LEU A 851 23.33 4.43 -15.17
N ARG A 852 24.14 3.99 -14.20
CA ARG A 852 25.44 4.64 -13.91
C ARG A 852 26.40 4.57 -15.10
N GLY A 853 26.23 3.58 -15.98
CA GLY A 853 27.01 3.44 -17.20
C GLY A 853 26.69 4.48 -18.29
N LEU A 854 25.57 5.20 -18.15
CA LEU A 854 25.23 6.34 -19.02
C LEU A 854 25.90 7.65 -18.56
N LEU A 855 26.49 7.65 -17.36
CA LEU A 855 27.11 8.83 -16.77
C LEU A 855 28.61 8.88 -17.13
N LYS A 856 29.15 10.10 -17.27
CA LYS A 856 30.59 10.33 -17.47
C LYS A 856 31.10 11.42 -16.55
N PHE A 857 32.33 11.26 -16.05
CA PHE A 857 32.98 12.32 -15.28
C PHE A 857 33.35 13.51 -16.18
N LYS A 858 33.11 14.73 -15.69
CA LYS A 858 33.57 15.94 -16.37
C LYS A 858 35.09 16.05 -16.24
N LYS A 859 35.78 16.29 -17.36
CA LYS A 859 37.24 16.49 -17.36
C LYS A 859 37.63 17.68 -16.46
N ARG A 860 38.69 17.50 -15.68
CA ARG A 860 39.33 18.51 -14.81
C ARG A 860 40.85 18.36 -14.90
N GLU A 861 41.58 19.32 -14.36
CA GLU A 861 43.03 19.22 -14.19
C GLU A 861 43.36 18.06 -13.24
N SER A 862 44.29 17.19 -13.66
CA SER A 862 44.69 16.02 -12.89
C SER A 862 45.76 16.40 -11.87
N VAL A 863 45.70 15.80 -10.69
CA VAL A 863 46.73 15.92 -9.65
C VAL A 863 47.70 14.72 -9.73
N PRO A 864 48.94 14.87 -9.24
CA PRO A 864 49.85 13.75 -8.99
C PRO A 864 49.21 12.67 -8.09
N LEU A 865 49.52 11.38 -8.32
CA LEU A 865 48.93 10.27 -7.57
C LEU A 865 49.33 10.27 -6.08
N ASP A 866 50.49 10.82 -5.75
CA ASP A 866 50.98 10.98 -4.38
C ASP A 866 50.22 12.05 -3.58
N GLU A 867 49.47 12.93 -4.25
CA GLU A 867 48.52 13.85 -3.59
C GLU A 867 47.17 13.19 -3.27
N VAL A 868 46.89 12.01 -3.84
CA VAL A 868 45.66 11.26 -3.55
C VAL A 868 45.77 10.58 -2.18
N GLU A 869 44.64 10.47 -1.47
CA GLU A 869 44.61 9.77 -0.19
C GLU A 869 45.17 8.34 -0.31
N PRO A 870 45.99 7.88 0.67
CA PRO A 870 46.63 6.58 0.59
C PRO A 870 45.63 5.43 0.68
N ILE A 871 45.95 4.29 0.07
CA ILE A 871 45.07 3.10 0.01
C ILE A 871 44.63 2.61 1.39
N THR A 872 45.46 2.79 2.41
CA THR A 872 45.18 2.42 3.81
C THR A 872 44.04 3.24 4.41
N GLU A 873 43.77 4.44 3.89
CA GLU A 873 42.60 5.25 4.30
C GLU A 873 41.38 4.95 3.43
N ILE A 874 41.57 4.69 2.13
CA ILE A 874 40.48 4.31 1.21
C ILE A 874 39.83 2.99 1.66
N THR A 875 40.63 1.98 1.96
CA THR A 875 40.15 0.63 2.31
C THR A 875 39.35 0.57 3.62
N LYS A 876 39.53 1.54 4.53
CA LYS A 876 38.68 1.68 5.74
C LYS A 876 37.22 1.97 5.41
N ARG A 877 36.94 2.51 4.21
CA ARG A 877 35.58 2.77 3.72
C ARG A 877 34.95 1.51 3.11
N PHE A 878 35.74 0.49 2.78
CA PHE A 878 35.24 -0.73 2.18
C PHE A 878 34.60 -1.63 3.23
N CYS A 879 33.40 -2.08 2.91
CA CYS A 879 32.66 -3.07 3.68
C CYS A 879 32.31 -4.23 2.76
N THR A 880 32.59 -5.46 3.18
CA THR A 880 32.07 -6.62 2.44
C THR A 880 30.60 -6.80 2.77
N GLY A 881 29.80 -7.18 1.77
CA GLY A 881 28.37 -7.40 1.93
C GLY A 881 28.03 -8.41 3.03
N ALA A 882 26.83 -8.27 3.59
CA ALA A 882 26.32 -9.14 4.65
C ALA A 882 25.91 -10.51 4.08
N MET A 883 26.80 -11.50 4.17
CA MET A 883 26.58 -12.85 3.65
C MET A 883 26.59 -13.85 4.81
N SER A 884 25.44 -14.48 5.07
CA SER A 884 25.31 -15.35 6.24
C SER A 884 26.19 -16.60 6.16
N ILE A 885 26.81 -16.98 7.27
CA ILE A 885 27.34 -18.33 7.42
C ILE A 885 26.19 -19.35 7.27
N GLY A 886 26.39 -20.34 6.39
CA GLY A 886 25.35 -21.24 5.90
C GLY A 886 24.93 -20.91 4.46
N SER A 887 24.83 -19.63 4.08
CA SER A 887 24.70 -19.27 2.66
C SER A 887 26.02 -19.48 1.92
N ILE A 888 27.11 -19.01 2.54
CA ILE A 888 28.50 -19.30 2.15
C ILE A 888 29.14 -20.26 3.17
N SER A 889 30.25 -20.89 2.77
CA SER A 889 30.99 -21.79 3.66
C SER A 889 31.66 -21.01 4.80
N ARG A 890 32.03 -21.75 5.86
CA ARG A 890 32.77 -21.20 7.00
C ARG A 890 34.11 -20.59 6.55
N GLU A 891 34.82 -21.29 5.68
CA GLU A 891 36.12 -20.90 5.16
C GLU A 891 36.02 -19.58 4.38
N ALA A 892 35.01 -19.46 3.50
CA ALA A 892 34.76 -18.23 2.76
C ALA A 892 34.44 -17.07 3.72
N HIS A 893 33.57 -17.30 4.70
CA HIS A 893 33.14 -16.29 5.66
C HIS A 893 34.31 -15.81 6.55
N GLU A 894 35.11 -16.73 7.06
CA GLU A 894 36.27 -16.41 7.91
C GLU A 894 37.39 -15.73 7.11
N THR A 895 37.64 -16.18 5.88
CA THR A 895 38.65 -15.57 4.98
C THR A 895 38.32 -14.11 4.71
N ILE A 896 37.05 -13.79 4.45
CA ILE A 896 36.58 -12.43 4.24
C ILE A 896 36.83 -11.58 5.51
N ALA A 897 36.51 -12.10 6.69
CA ALA A 897 36.73 -11.39 7.94
C ALA A 897 38.23 -11.10 8.19
N ILE A 898 39.08 -12.10 8.01
CA ILE A 898 40.54 -11.93 8.14
C ILE A 898 41.04 -10.87 7.16
N ALA A 899 40.63 -10.95 5.89
CA ALA A 899 41.06 -10.00 4.86
C ALA A 899 40.67 -8.56 5.19
N MET A 900 39.41 -8.32 5.58
CA MET A 900 38.94 -6.98 5.91
C MET A 900 39.61 -6.41 7.16
N ASN A 901 39.80 -7.24 8.18
CA ASN A 901 40.49 -6.84 9.41
C ASN A 901 41.96 -6.47 9.14
N ARG A 902 42.66 -7.22 8.28
CA ARG A 902 44.02 -6.88 7.84
C ARG A 902 44.09 -5.56 7.07
N LEU A 903 43.08 -5.26 6.25
CA LEU A 903 43.00 -4.04 5.46
C LEU A 903 42.49 -2.83 6.25
N GLY A 904 42.02 -3.01 7.50
CA GLY A 904 41.34 -1.97 8.28
C GLY A 904 39.94 -1.62 7.77
N GLY A 905 39.41 -2.39 6.81
CA GLY A 905 38.02 -2.31 6.38
C GLY A 905 37.11 -3.13 7.29
N LYS A 906 35.87 -3.39 6.85
CA LYS A 906 34.87 -4.07 7.70
C LYS A 906 34.23 -5.25 7.00
N SER A 907 34.09 -6.36 7.72
CA SER A 907 33.24 -7.49 7.30
C SER A 907 31.95 -7.54 8.12
N ASN A 908 30.96 -8.25 7.58
CA ASN A 908 29.62 -8.35 8.16
C ASN A 908 29.20 -9.82 8.27
N THR A 909 28.61 -10.20 9.40
CA THR A 909 28.19 -11.58 9.70
C THR A 909 27.04 -12.10 8.82
N GLY A 910 26.27 -11.20 8.23
CA GLY A 910 24.95 -11.54 7.71
C GLY A 910 24.03 -12.10 8.81
N GLU A 911 22.93 -12.72 8.39
CA GLU A 911 21.83 -13.17 9.25
C GLU A 911 22.10 -14.47 10.02
N GLY A 912 23.32 -15.03 9.93
CA GLY A 912 23.59 -16.40 10.34
C GLY A 912 24.11 -16.59 11.76
N GLY A 913 24.33 -15.50 12.49
CA GLY A 913 25.11 -15.48 13.73
C GLY A 913 26.62 -15.54 13.48
N GLU A 914 27.41 -15.53 14.55
CA GLU A 914 28.86 -15.70 14.50
C GLU A 914 29.35 -16.58 15.66
N ASP A 915 30.22 -17.54 15.36
CA ASP A 915 30.80 -18.44 16.37
C ASP A 915 31.63 -17.64 17.39
N PRO A 916 31.31 -17.71 18.69
CA PRO A 916 32.07 -17.06 19.75
C PRO A 916 33.59 -17.35 19.73
N GLY A 917 34.00 -18.51 19.22
CA GLY A 917 35.41 -18.86 19.06
C GLY A 917 36.18 -17.89 18.14
N ARG A 918 35.49 -17.14 17.28
CA ARG A 918 36.09 -16.16 16.36
C ARG A 918 36.41 -14.81 17.01
N TYR A 919 35.98 -14.58 18.26
CA TYR A 919 36.15 -13.27 18.92
C TYR A 919 37.55 -13.07 19.51
N THR A 920 38.29 -14.16 19.70
CA THR A 920 39.71 -14.10 20.07
C THR A 920 40.56 -14.19 18.80
N PRO A 921 41.57 -13.31 18.63
CA PRO A 921 42.51 -13.44 17.53
C PRO A 921 43.23 -14.80 17.54
N ASP A 922 43.53 -15.30 16.36
CA ASP A 922 44.33 -16.49 16.15
C ASP A 922 45.78 -16.24 16.63
N ALA A 923 46.52 -17.33 16.87
CA ALA A 923 47.91 -17.25 17.34
C ALA A 923 48.86 -16.50 16.39
N ASN A 924 48.52 -16.38 15.11
CA ASN A 924 49.28 -15.63 14.12
C ASN A 924 48.91 -14.13 14.05
N GLY A 925 48.00 -13.66 14.91
CA GLY A 925 47.51 -12.28 14.94
C GLY A 925 46.30 -12.01 14.04
N ASP A 926 45.82 -13.00 13.26
CA ASP A 926 44.62 -12.82 12.45
C ASP A 926 43.36 -12.75 13.31
N SER A 927 42.43 -11.89 12.93
CA SER A 927 41.11 -11.83 13.55
C SER A 927 40.06 -12.37 12.59
N ARG A 928 39.34 -13.42 13.03
CA ARG A 928 38.18 -13.97 12.32
C ARG A 928 36.88 -13.27 12.68
N ARG A 929 36.88 -12.35 13.65
CA ARG A 929 35.70 -11.61 14.10
C ARG A 929 35.22 -10.67 13.00
N SER A 930 33.93 -10.67 12.70
CA SER A 930 33.36 -9.67 11.80
C SER A 930 33.06 -8.37 12.55
N SER A 931 33.53 -7.22 12.07
CA SER A 931 33.31 -5.92 12.74
C SER A 931 31.82 -5.52 12.80
N ILE A 932 31.06 -5.84 11.76
CA ILE A 932 29.64 -5.52 11.67
C ILE A 932 28.82 -6.76 12.05
N LYS A 933 27.92 -6.60 13.01
CA LYS A 933 26.97 -7.63 13.44
C LYS A 933 25.58 -7.30 12.94
N GLN A 934 24.96 -8.21 12.20
CA GLN A 934 23.61 -8.01 11.68
C GLN A 934 22.54 -8.51 12.66
N ILE A 935 21.42 -7.79 12.73
CA ILE A 935 20.18 -8.19 13.39
C ILE A 935 19.09 -8.20 12.31
N ALA A 936 18.58 -9.39 11.98
CA ALA A 936 17.51 -9.61 10.99
C ALA A 936 16.30 -10.30 11.64
N SER A 937 15.17 -10.42 10.93
CA SER A 937 13.87 -10.90 11.46
C SER A 937 13.97 -12.20 12.26
N GLY A 938 14.69 -13.22 11.76
CA GLY A 938 14.86 -14.50 12.46
C GLY A 938 15.73 -14.46 13.72
N ARG A 939 16.44 -13.36 13.99
CA ARG A 939 17.35 -13.14 15.15
C ARG A 939 18.34 -14.29 15.41
N PHE A 940 18.71 -15.05 14.37
CA PHE A 940 19.59 -16.20 14.52
C PHE A 940 20.96 -15.80 15.08
N GLY A 941 21.38 -16.49 16.14
CA GLY A 941 22.67 -16.27 16.80
C GLY A 941 22.81 -14.91 17.50
N VAL A 942 21.73 -14.12 17.62
CA VAL A 942 21.75 -12.82 18.31
C VAL A 942 21.61 -13.04 19.81
N ASN A 943 22.67 -12.72 20.56
CA ASN A 943 22.69 -12.73 22.02
C ASN A 943 23.56 -11.57 22.54
N SER A 944 23.59 -11.36 23.86
CA SER A 944 24.37 -10.28 24.47
C SER A 944 25.86 -10.34 24.09
N TYR A 945 26.47 -11.54 24.12
CA TYR A 945 27.88 -11.71 23.79
C TYR A 945 28.20 -11.40 22.32
N TYR A 946 27.31 -11.76 21.40
CA TYR A 946 27.38 -11.42 19.98
C TYR A 946 27.35 -9.89 19.77
N LEU A 947 26.43 -9.19 20.43
CA LEU A 947 26.27 -7.74 20.30
C LEU A 947 27.44 -6.96 20.93
N THR A 948 27.97 -7.42 22.07
CA THR A 948 29.15 -6.79 22.70
C THR A 948 30.42 -6.92 21.86
N ASN A 949 30.45 -7.83 20.89
CA ASN A 949 31.58 -8.05 19.97
C ASN A 949 31.37 -7.38 18.60
N ALA A 950 30.48 -6.38 18.53
CA ALA A 950 30.22 -5.57 17.34
C ALA A 950 30.94 -4.22 17.45
N ASP A 951 31.61 -3.79 16.38
CA ASP A 951 32.01 -2.38 16.22
C ASP A 951 30.84 -1.57 15.64
N GLN A 952 29.96 -2.22 14.87
CA GLN A 952 28.74 -1.67 14.31
C GLN A 952 27.62 -2.70 14.32
N ILE A 953 26.39 -2.25 14.59
CA ILE A 953 25.18 -3.07 14.53
C ILE A 953 24.39 -2.66 13.29
N GLN A 954 24.10 -3.64 12.42
CA GLN A 954 23.24 -3.42 11.26
C GLN A 954 21.87 -4.04 11.51
N ILE A 955 20.84 -3.21 11.61
CA ILE A 955 19.45 -3.66 11.58
C ILE A 955 19.08 -3.90 10.12
N LYS A 956 18.90 -5.15 9.73
CA LYS A 956 18.51 -5.52 8.37
C LYS A 956 17.00 -5.51 8.27
N ILE A 957 16.49 -4.52 7.54
CA ILE A 957 15.07 -4.45 7.17
C ILE A 957 14.80 -5.23 5.88
N SER A 958 15.69 -5.14 4.89
CA SER A 958 15.46 -5.73 3.56
C SER A 958 16.78 -6.00 2.83
N GLN A 959 16.71 -6.70 1.69
CA GLN A 959 17.83 -6.89 0.76
C GLN A 959 17.36 -6.79 -0.69
N GLY A 960 18.19 -6.23 -1.58
CA GLY A 960 17.81 -5.96 -2.97
C GLY A 960 17.41 -7.20 -3.80
N ALA A 961 17.89 -8.40 -3.46
CA ALA A 961 17.54 -9.62 -4.19
C ALA A 961 16.11 -10.14 -3.90
N LYS A 962 15.53 -9.78 -2.75
CA LYS A 962 14.20 -10.22 -2.34
C LYS A 962 13.61 -9.26 -1.29
N PRO A 963 13.28 -8.04 -1.70
CA PRO A 963 12.77 -7.07 -0.77
C PRO A 963 11.33 -7.43 -0.34
N GLY A 964 10.99 -7.08 0.91
CA GLY A 964 9.70 -7.45 1.53
C GLY A 964 9.60 -8.93 1.95
N GLU A 965 10.71 -9.66 2.00
CA GLU A 965 10.78 -11.08 2.35
C GLU A 965 11.91 -11.38 3.36
N GLY A 966 11.80 -12.53 4.04
CA GLY A 966 12.81 -13.02 4.97
C GLY A 966 13.99 -13.76 4.33
N GLY A 967 15.06 -13.92 5.11
CA GLY A 967 16.17 -14.81 4.82
C GLY A 967 15.71 -16.26 4.61
N GLN A 968 16.34 -16.98 3.69
CA GLN A 968 16.02 -18.39 3.40
C GLN A 968 17.30 -19.21 3.41
N LEU A 969 17.31 -20.32 4.14
CA LEU A 969 18.38 -21.30 4.14
C LEU A 969 17.78 -22.71 3.99
N PRO A 970 18.02 -23.41 2.87
CA PRO A 970 17.53 -24.77 2.65
C PRO A 970 17.99 -25.74 3.75
N GLY A 971 17.11 -26.65 4.17
CA GLY A 971 17.36 -27.54 5.29
C GLY A 971 18.63 -28.40 5.17
N HIS A 972 18.95 -28.87 3.96
CA HIS A 972 20.18 -29.65 3.73
C HIS A 972 21.48 -28.84 3.94
N LYS A 973 21.42 -27.50 4.00
CA LYS A 973 22.56 -26.63 4.37
C LYS A 973 22.59 -26.32 5.87
N VAL A 974 21.56 -26.70 6.62
CA VAL A 974 21.48 -26.54 8.07
C VAL A 974 22.18 -27.73 8.74
N SER A 975 23.51 -27.73 8.65
CA SER A 975 24.36 -28.71 9.34
C SER A 975 24.26 -28.56 10.86
N GLU A 976 24.77 -29.53 11.61
CA GLU A 976 24.81 -29.45 13.08
C GLU A 976 25.51 -28.19 13.58
N TYR A 977 26.58 -27.77 12.91
CA TYR A 977 27.30 -26.53 13.23
C TYR A 977 26.40 -25.29 13.03
N ILE A 978 25.70 -25.21 11.89
CA ILE A 978 24.79 -24.09 11.60
C ILE A 978 23.61 -24.11 12.57
N ALA A 979 23.03 -25.28 12.82
CA ALA A 979 21.93 -25.48 13.76
C ALA A 979 22.31 -25.02 15.17
N LYS A 980 23.50 -25.42 15.65
CA LYS A 980 24.04 -24.97 16.95
C LYS A 980 24.21 -23.46 17.00
N LEU A 981 24.76 -22.86 15.95
CA LEU A 981 24.99 -21.42 15.90
C LEU A 981 23.69 -20.60 15.91
N ARG A 982 22.65 -21.13 15.25
CA ARG A 982 21.35 -20.46 15.10
C ARG A 982 20.33 -20.86 16.16
N ASN A 983 20.70 -21.75 17.08
CA ASN A 983 19.78 -22.40 18.03
C ASN A 983 18.56 -23.03 17.32
N SER A 984 18.81 -23.71 16.19
CA SER A 984 17.79 -24.35 15.36
C SER A 984 17.98 -25.87 15.28
N THR A 985 17.09 -26.55 14.56
CA THR A 985 17.15 -28.00 14.35
C THR A 985 17.98 -28.34 13.10
N PRO A 986 18.94 -29.29 13.16
CA PRO A 986 19.66 -29.77 11.98
C PRO A 986 18.72 -30.31 10.90
N GLY A 987 19.03 -30.05 9.63
CA GLY A 987 18.26 -30.54 8.48
C GLY A 987 16.94 -29.79 8.19
N VAL A 988 16.49 -28.91 9.07
CA VAL A 988 15.21 -28.18 8.91
C VAL A 988 15.44 -26.87 8.14
N THR A 989 14.63 -26.63 7.10
CA THR A 989 14.68 -25.39 6.32
C THR A 989 14.34 -24.18 7.20
N LEU A 990 15.18 -23.15 7.13
CA LEU A 990 14.98 -21.91 7.87
C LEU A 990 14.47 -20.82 6.93
N ILE A 991 13.19 -20.51 7.04
CA ILE A 991 12.56 -19.35 6.41
C ILE A 991 12.32 -18.33 7.52
N SER A 992 13.06 -17.23 7.49
CA SER A 992 12.86 -16.15 8.47
C SER A 992 11.51 -15.49 8.20
N PRO A 993 10.80 -14.99 9.23
CA PRO A 993 9.65 -14.13 9.01
C PRO A 993 10.01 -12.96 8.07
N PRO A 994 9.11 -12.51 7.19
CA PRO A 994 9.34 -11.30 6.41
C PRO A 994 9.56 -10.03 7.26
N PRO A 995 8.72 -9.70 8.27
CA PRO A 995 8.98 -8.60 9.21
C PRO A 995 9.89 -8.97 10.39
#